data_AF-A0ABD2LZ26-F1
#
_entry.id   AF-A0ABD2LZ26-F1
#
_cell.length_a   1.000
_cell.length_b   1.000
_cell.length_c   1.000
_cell.angle_alpha   90.00
_cell.angle_beta   90.00
_cell.angle_gamma   90.00
#
_symmetry.space_group_name_H-M   'P 1'
#
loop_
_entity.id
_entity.type
_entity.pdbx_description
1 polymer ?
#
loop_
_entity_poly.entity_id
_entity_poly.type
_entity_poly.pdbx_seq_one_letter_code
_entity_poly.pdbx_strand_id
1 'polypeptide(L)'
;MKASRGLIVRDWKPDVVYLVQFPRTHNVLSPSPFALKLETWLRINGLKYRNVNNEFTKASAKGQIPFIELNGRQFADSNLIIDQLRNHFKVSIDSRLSTHERALGRAFTILIEESLFRCLQYDRSIDFGWLATENGWAVHMSGFQKFLFQKIKLKKFQGFLKSVLMAQGYGRHSETEVEEIAKKDLIALSTLLGDKNFLFGEFPTTLDATLFGHLVQFTDTPLHSKAIKPMLEKNVPNLLAFVKRMKQRFWPDWDTILDSLALNPPVFGTEPSKPLNAWNCDKTKCGRGRFRAAVFAPTFSRRRFRAVVFAPGSFSRRRFRARFIFAPAKCAGLFSEQKCYKTVIKRLRHEENAPRAEPLNLEHLEIPNAYRIYKRTEIDEEQFLVADTGVFQIQGQNGPQRVYGGLDPRDERHLRGRNFFIDPACSVRYCFFHLVRNMKKQIRALGLTRVYNTDPIFAEKSKMITSLAFLPVHHLQAGLNALQAQLPAQLHGVFNWFLDNYTGRMRFNVRMSAPLFDPHEWSVYQRKLDRADRTNNFAEAFHRKLQRQFSCTHQTIWRFIDTIRSYLFATLSNTEMWRGVDKLFAKYEKLEVGEKTRQVTNLLPIGRMGVAEDLVGAAVFLASEASDYVVGQTFNVDGGSRLN
;
A
#
# COMPACT_ATOMS: atom_id res chain seq x y z
N MET A 1 -6.40 -2.13 37.50
CA MET A 1 -5.10 -1.44 37.56
C MET A 1 -5.36 0.05 37.66
N LYS A 2 -4.45 0.84 38.26
CA LYS A 2 -4.53 2.30 38.29
C LYS A 2 -3.72 2.86 37.11
N ALA A 3 -4.28 3.81 36.38
CA ALA A 3 -3.53 4.56 35.38
C ALA A 3 -2.50 5.46 36.07
N SER A 4 -1.23 5.41 35.65
CA SER A 4 -0.20 6.30 36.17
C SER A 4 -0.40 7.72 35.61
N ARG A 5 -0.61 8.69 36.50
CA ARG A 5 -0.75 10.12 36.15
C ARG A 5 0.62 10.83 36.04
N GLY A 6 1.65 10.11 35.62
CA GLY A 6 3.04 10.54 35.62
C GLY A 6 4.00 9.37 35.42
N LEU A 7 5.29 9.67 35.39
CA LEU A 7 6.35 8.67 35.18
C LEU A 7 6.47 7.70 36.37
N ILE A 8 6.73 6.43 36.06
CA ILE A 8 7.19 5.43 37.02
C ILE A 8 8.69 5.61 37.25
N VAL A 9 9.46 5.88 36.18
CA VAL A 9 10.91 6.09 36.26
C VAL A 9 11.22 7.57 36.42
N ARG A 10 11.74 7.95 37.59
CA ARG A 10 12.13 9.34 37.90
C ARG A 10 13.58 9.64 37.49
N ASP A 11 14.44 8.65 37.63
CA ASP A 11 15.87 8.62 37.30
C ASP A 11 16.12 8.18 35.83
N TRP A 12 15.27 8.63 34.90
CA TRP A 12 15.38 8.20 33.50
C TRP A 12 16.64 8.77 32.85
N LYS A 13 17.35 7.93 32.08
CA LYS A 13 18.52 8.34 31.29
C LYS A 13 18.08 8.71 29.87
N PRO A 14 18.67 9.75 29.25
CA PRO A 14 18.42 10.08 27.85
C PRO A 14 18.59 8.88 26.92
N ASP A 15 17.65 8.73 25.99
CA ASP A 15 17.64 7.73 24.92
C ASP A 15 17.71 6.26 25.37
N VAL A 16 17.28 5.99 26.61
CA VAL A 16 16.96 4.65 27.12
C VAL A 16 15.44 4.47 27.15
N VAL A 17 14.96 3.38 26.54
CA VAL A 17 13.53 3.03 26.53
C VAL A 17 13.18 2.24 27.79
N TYR A 18 12.34 2.78 28.66
CA TYR A 18 11.88 2.08 29.86
C TYR A 18 10.56 1.35 29.56
N LEU A 19 10.62 0.04 29.29
CA LEU A 19 9.48 -0.78 28.91
C LEU A 19 8.72 -1.28 30.14
N VAL A 20 7.56 -0.70 30.41
CA VAL A 20 6.70 -1.09 31.54
C VAL A 20 5.80 -2.25 31.11
N GLN A 21 6.01 -3.41 31.75
CA GLN A 21 5.24 -4.63 31.50
C GLN A 21 5.06 -5.49 32.76
N PHE A 22 4.35 -6.61 32.62
CA PHE A 22 4.16 -7.59 33.68
C PHE A 22 5.45 -8.38 34.00
N PRO A 23 5.53 -9.02 35.18
CA PRO A 23 6.58 -10.00 35.49
C PRO A 23 6.64 -11.18 34.51
N ARG A 24 7.84 -11.78 34.42
CA ARG A 24 8.11 -13.04 33.71
C ARG A 24 7.33 -14.21 34.31
N THR A 25 7.16 -15.29 33.55
CA THR A 25 6.68 -16.60 34.05
C THR A 25 7.58 -17.71 33.49
N HIS A 26 7.59 -18.89 34.12
CA HIS A 26 8.39 -20.04 33.64
C HIS A 26 7.87 -20.67 32.33
N ASN A 27 6.63 -20.39 31.92
CA ASN A 27 6.08 -20.84 30.63
C ASN A 27 6.40 -19.89 29.47
N VAL A 28 6.41 -18.57 29.69
CA VAL A 28 6.65 -17.56 28.64
C VAL A 28 7.12 -16.22 29.23
N LEU A 29 8.03 -15.53 28.54
CA LEU A 29 8.63 -14.27 28.98
C LEU A 29 7.61 -13.12 29.20
N SER A 30 6.44 -13.19 28.56
CA SER A 30 5.31 -12.31 28.86
C SER A 30 3.99 -12.95 28.37
N PRO A 31 2.99 -13.16 29.26
CA PRO A 31 1.65 -13.60 28.87
C PRO A 31 0.87 -12.58 28.02
N SER A 32 1.40 -11.35 27.88
CA SER A 32 0.89 -10.33 26.95
C SER A 32 1.66 -10.38 25.63
N PRO A 33 1.03 -10.78 24.51
CA PRO A 33 1.72 -10.89 23.23
C PRO A 33 2.18 -9.52 22.69
N PHE A 34 1.46 -8.45 23.01
CA PHE A 34 1.84 -7.07 22.67
C PHE A 34 3.13 -6.62 23.38
N ALA A 35 3.34 -7.05 24.63
CA ALA A 35 4.56 -6.76 25.38
C ALA A 35 5.75 -7.51 24.79
N LEU A 36 5.59 -8.80 24.48
CA LEU A 36 6.64 -9.60 23.86
C LEU A 36 6.94 -9.19 22.41
N LYS A 37 5.94 -8.77 21.63
CA LYS A 37 6.09 -8.10 20.32
C LYS A 37 7.02 -6.90 20.45
N LEU A 38 6.72 -6.00 21.39
CA LEU A 38 7.46 -4.76 21.58
C LEU A 38 8.89 -5.02 22.06
N GLU A 39 9.09 -5.92 23.02
CA GLU A 39 10.42 -6.29 23.51
C GLU A 39 11.27 -6.98 22.41
N THR A 40 10.65 -7.86 21.61
CA THR A 40 11.28 -8.47 20.45
C THR A 40 11.66 -7.42 19.39
N TRP A 41 10.80 -6.42 19.15
CA TRP A 41 11.09 -5.33 18.21
C TRP A 41 12.27 -4.46 18.67
N LEU A 42 12.34 -4.13 19.96
CA LEU A 42 13.48 -3.43 20.56
C LEU A 42 14.78 -4.21 20.35
N ARG A 43 14.75 -5.53 20.60
CA ARG A 43 15.88 -6.46 20.40
C ARG A 43 16.34 -6.57 18.94
N ILE A 44 15.41 -6.70 17.97
CA ILE A 44 15.75 -6.74 16.54
C ILE A 44 16.43 -5.44 16.08
N ASN A 45 16.01 -4.28 16.61
CA ASN A 45 16.59 -2.98 16.27
C ASN A 45 17.87 -2.65 17.08
N GLY A 46 18.27 -3.48 18.05
CA GLY A 46 19.43 -3.23 18.91
C GLY A 46 19.29 -2.00 19.82
N LEU A 47 18.07 -1.57 20.12
CA LEU A 47 17.83 -0.36 20.91
C LEU A 47 18.14 -0.59 22.40
N LYS A 48 18.66 0.45 23.07
CA LYS A 48 18.89 0.42 24.52
C LYS A 48 17.56 0.53 25.25
N TYR A 49 17.21 -0.50 26.02
CA TYR A 49 15.99 -0.53 26.81
C TYR A 49 16.21 -1.17 28.18
N ARG A 50 15.30 -0.90 29.12
CA ARG A 50 15.23 -1.53 30.43
C ARG A 50 13.77 -1.86 30.74
N ASN A 51 13.47 -3.11 31.07
CA ASN A 51 12.15 -3.49 31.53
C ASN A 51 11.88 -2.99 32.94
N VAL A 52 10.65 -2.55 33.18
CA VAL A 52 10.14 -2.04 34.45
C VAL A 52 8.91 -2.85 34.84
N ASN A 53 8.89 -3.35 36.07
CA ASN A 53 7.78 -4.14 36.60
C ASN A 53 6.56 -3.24 36.85
N ASN A 54 5.39 -3.62 36.35
CA ASN A 54 4.14 -2.90 36.62
C ASN A 54 3.52 -3.22 37.99
N GLU A 55 4.09 -4.15 38.74
CA GLU A 55 3.65 -4.61 40.08
C GLU A 55 2.18 -5.08 40.11
N PHE A 56 1.66 -5.58 38.97
CA PHE A 56 0.24 -5.91 38.73
C PHE A 56 -0.77 -4.76 39.01
N THR A 57 -0.28 -3.56 39.30
CA THR A 57 -1.08 -2.43 39.79
C THR A 57 -1.07 -1.26 38.82
N LYS A 58 0.06 -1.01 38.17
CA LYS A 58 0.32 0.14 37.29
C LYS A 58 -0.07 -0.20 35.84
N ALA A 59 -0.71 0.76 35.17
CA ALA A 59 -0.95 0.78 33.73
C ALA A 59 -0.71 2.21 33.23
N SER A 60 -0.59 2.41 31.91
CA SER A 60 -0.40 3.75 31.33
C SER A 60 -1.55 4.70 31.64
N ALA A 61 -1.39 5.99 31.31
CA ALA A 61 -2.47 6.99 31.32
C ALA A 61 -3.73 6.55 30.53
N LYS A 62 -3.57 5.68 29.50
CA LYS A 62 -4.67 5.08 28.71
C LYS A 62 -5.22 3.76 29.31
N GLY A 63 -4.69 3.29 30.44
CA GLY A 63 -5.00 1.98 31.03
C GLY A 63 -4.39 0.77 30.29
N GLN A 64 -3.62 0.99 29.22
CA GLN A 64 -2.99 -0.05 28.40
C GLN A 64 -1.65 -0.53 28.97
N ILE A 65 -1.30 -1.80 28.67
CA ILE A 65 -0.02 -2.46 28.92
C ILE A 65 0.27 -3.38 27.70
N PRO A 66 1.48 -3.38 27.11
CA PRO A 66 2.68 -2.65 27.50
C PRO A 66 2.54 -1.13 27.31
N PHE A 67 3.45 -0.39 27.94
CA PHE A 67 3.73 1.00 27.60
C PHE A 67 5.21 1.30 27.83
N ILE A 68 5.72 2.41 27.29
CA ILE A 68 7.10 2.84 27.53
C ILE A 68 7.14 4.22 28.20
N GLU A 69 8.25 4.48 28.88
CA GLU A 69 8.70 5.81 29.26
C GLU A 69 10.04 6.09 28.57
N LEU A 70 10.15 7.24 27.88
CA LEU A 70 11.30 7.65 27.08
C LEU A 70 11.43 9.17 27.17
N ASN A 71 12.62 9.68 27.49
CA ASN A 71 12.95 11.11 27.55
C ASN A 71 11.90 11.94 28.32
N GLY A 72 11.52 11.47 29.51
CA GLY A 72 10.54 12.12 30.38
C GLY A 72 9.08 12.05 29.91
N ARG A 73 8.75 11.25 28.88
CA ARG A 73 7.41 11.12 28.32
C ARG A 73 6.94 9.68 28.30
N GLN A 74 5.64 9.47 28.52
CA GLN A 74 5.00 8.15 28.51
C GLN A 74 4.28 7.91 27.17
N PHE A 75 4.47 6.75 26.56
CA PHE A 75 3.81 6.35 25.32
C PHE A 75 3.14 4.99 25.48
N ALA A 76 1.90 4.86 25.01
CA ALA A 76 1.05 3.68 25.16
C ALA A 76 0.46 3.24 23.82
N ASP A 77 0.06 1.97 23.73
CA ASP A 77 -0.22 1.19 22.51
C ASP A 77 1.06 0.72 21.78
N SER A 78 1.24 -0.59 21.60
CA SER A 78 2.47 -1.18 21.06
C SER A 78 2.77 -0.77 19.61
N ASN A 79 1.75 -0.49 18.79
CA ASN A 79 1.94 -0.03 17.42
C ASN A 79 2.34 1.46 17.41
N LEU A 80 1.62 2.30 18.17
CA LEU A 80 1.97 3.73 18.29
C LEU A 80 3.37 3.91 18.91
N ILE A 81 3.75 3.08 19.89
CA ILE A 81 5.10 3.07 20.47
C ILE A 81 6.15 2.74 19.40
N ILE A 82 5.94 1.72 18.57
CA ILE A 82 6.88 1.37 17.49
C ILE A 82 7.03 2.53 16.49
N ASP A 83 5.94 3.23 16.14
CA ASP A 83 6.01 4.39 15.26
C ASP A 83 6.75 5.58 15.90
N GLN A 84 6.55 5.83 17.20
CA GLN A 84 7.33 6.86 17.93
C GLN A 84 8.82 6.49 18.03
N LEU A 85 9.15 5.22 18.31
CA LEU A 85 10.53 4.74 18.38
C LEU A 85 11.24 4.80 17.01
N ARG A 86 10.55 4.41 15.92
CA ARG A 86 11.03 4.59 14.53
C ARG A 86 11.35 6.05 14.25
N ASN A 87 10.45 6.96 14.64
CA ASN A 87 10.61 8.40 14.40
C ASN A 87 11.67 9.07 15.28
N HIS A 88 11.87 8.59 16.51
CA HIS A 88 12.88 9.10 17.44
C HIS A 88 14.29 8.59 17.09
N PHE A 89 14.51 7.28 17.13
CA PHE A 89 15.81 6.65 16.92
C PHE A 89 16.22 6.52 15.44
N LYS A 90 15.33 6.90 14.50
CA LYS A 90 15.51 6.77 13.03
C LYS A 90 15.73 5.34 12.53
N VAL A 91 15.44 4.33 13.35
CA VAL A 91 15.57 2.90 12.99
C VAL A 91 14.33 2.41 12.25
N SER A 92 14.51 1.73 11.12
CA SER A 92 13.39 1.19 10.32
C SER A 92 13.78 -0.13 9.66
N ILE A 93 13.54 -1.25 10.36
CA ILE A 93 13.71 -2.60 9.79
C ILE A 93 12.82 -2.84 8.57
N ASP A 94 11.66 -2.18 8.53
CA ASP A 94 10.69 -2.20 7.43
C ASP A 94 11.10 -1.32 6.24
N SER A 95 12.24 -0.61 6.29
CA SER A 95 12.72 0.28 5.21
C SER A 95 12.82 -0.44 3.85
N ARG A 96 13.22 -1.71 3.86
CA ARG A 96 13.40 -2.55 2.66
C ARG A 96 12.11 -3.02 2.00
N LEU A 97 10.95 -2.88 2.64
CA LEU A 97 9.68 -3.38 2.12
C LEU A 97 9.13 -2.52 0.99
N SER A 98 8.69 -3.17 -0.09
CA SER A 98 7.91 -2.55 -1.17
C SER A 98 6.55 -2.07 -0.67
N THR A 99 5.90 -1.18 -1.43
CA THR A 99 4.54 -0.69 -1.12
C THR A 99 3.52 -1.83 -1.01
N HIS A 100 3.69 -2.91 -1.78
CA HIS A 100 2.86 -4.11 -1.71
C HIS A 100 3.09 -4.91 -0.42
N GLU A 101 4.35 -5.14 -0.03
CA GLU A 101 4.68 -5.83 1.21
C GLU A 101 4.29 -5.02 2.45
N ARG A 102 4.32 -3.70 2.39
CA ARG A 102 3.77 -2.83 3.45
C ARG A 102 2.25 -2.98 3.59
N ALA A 103 1.52 -3.09 2.47
CA ALA A 103 0.08 -3.33 2.47
C ALA A 103 -0.28 -4.71 3.03
N LEU A 104 0.43 -5.76 2.61
CA LEU A 104 0.33 -7.10 3.21
C LEU A 104 0.71 -7.07 4.70
N GLY A 105 1.78 -6.37 5.07
CA GLY A 105 2.24 -6.19 6.44
C GLY A 105 1.16 -5.60 7.35
N ARG A 106 0.44 -4.59 6.88
CA ARG A 106 -0.72 -4.03 7.58
C ARG A 106 -1.87 -5.03 7.69
N ALA A 107 -2.21 -5.73 6.61
CA ALA A 107 -3.29 -6.72 6.61
C ALA A 107 -3.03 -7.88 7.59
N PHE A 108 -1.84 -8.47 7.54
CA PHE A 108 -1.48 -9.58 8.43
C PHE A 108 -1.22 -9.14 9.88
N THR A 109 -0.83 -7.89 10.12
CA THR A 109 -0.81 -7.33 11.49
C THR A 109 -2.21 -7.33 12.09
N ILE A 110 -3.24 -6.92 11.33
CA ILE A 110 -4.64 -6.99 11.79
C ILE A 110 -5.11 -8.44 11.96
N LEU A 111 -4.77 -9.36 11.06
CA LEU A 111 -5.08 -10.79 11.24
C LEU A 111 -4.51 -11.34 12.56
N ILE A 112 -3.26 -11.02 12.89
CA ILE A 112 -2.62 -11.46 14.14
C ILE A 112 -3.23 -10.79 15.36
N GLU A 113 -3.38 -9.46 15.36
CA GLU A 113 -3.73 -8.68 16.56
C GLU A 113 -5.25 -8.55 16.82
N GLU A 114 -6.09 -8.79 15.80
CA GLU A 114 -7.56 -8.67 15.89
C GLU A 114 -8.33 -9.98 15.61
N SER A 115 -7.77 -10.98 14.91
CA SER A 115 -8.43 -12.30 14.76
C SER A 115 -7.77 -13.36 15.64
N LEU A 116 -6.51 -13.70 15.36
CA LEU A 116 -5.79 -14.75 16.08
C LEU A 116 -5.68 -14.44 17.58
N PHE A 117 -5.50 -13.17 17.96
CA PHE A 117 -5.53 -12.75 19.35
C PHE A 117 -6.90 -12.94 20.02
N ARG A 118 -8.03 -12.78 19.31
CA ARG A 118 -9.38 -13.04 19.87
C ARG A 118 -9.58 -14.53 20.13
N CYS A 119 -9.08 -15.40 19.26
CA CYS A 119 -9.05 -16.85 19.52
C CYS A 119 -8.24 -17.19 20.78
N LEU A 120 -7.06 -16.58 20.96
CA LEU A 120 -6.26 -16.72 22.20
C LEU A 120 -7.00 -16.20 23.44
N GLN A 121 -7.71 -15.09 23.33
CA GLN A 121 -8.54 -14.56 24.42
C GLN A 121 -9.72 -15.49 24.74
N TYR A 122 -10.30 -16.15 23.75
CA TYR A 122 -11.41 -17.09 23.92
C TYR A 122 -10.98 -18.35 24.68
N ASP A 123 -9.88 -18.98 24.27
CA ASP A 123 -9.24 -20.11 24.97
C ASP A 123 -9.02 -19.76 26.47
N ARG A 124 -8.35 -18.62 26.71
CA ARG A 124 -8.09 -18.07 28.06
C ARG A 124 -9.34 -17.68 28.84
N SER A 125 -10.45 -17.39 28.14
CA SER A 125 -11.74 -17.13 28.80
C SER A 125 -12.37 -18.40 29.36
N ILE A 126 -12.06 -19.58 28.79
CA ILE A 126 -12.49 -20.90 29.27
C ILE A 126 -11.54 -21.37 30.38
N ASP A 127 -10.25 -21.58 30.07
CA ASP A 127 -9.23 -21.82 31.08
C ASP A 127 -7.98 -20.96 30.90
N PHE A 128 -7.54 -20.36 32.00
CA PHE A 128 -6.25 -19.67 32.12
C PHE A 128 -5.58 -20.04 33.46
N GLY A 129 -5.94 -21.19 34.03
CA GLY A 129 -5.53 -21.68 35.34
C GLY A 129 -4.02 -21.75 35.53
N TRP A 130 -3.27 -22.03 34.45
CA TRP A 130 -1.80 -22.03 34.48
C TRP A 130 -1.20 -20.69 34.89
N LEU A 131 -1.88 -19.56 34.63
CA LEU A 131 -1.40 -18.24 35.06
C LEU A 131 -1.39 -18.11 36.60
N ALA A 132 -2.14 -18.97 37.30
CA ALA A 132 -2.25 -19.01 38.75
C ALA A 132 -1.49 -20.18 39.40
N THR A 133 -0.65 -20.90 38.66
CA THR A 133 0.37 -21.82 39.20
C THR A 133 1.73 -21.14 39.31
N GLU A 134 2.74 -21.82 39.86
CA GLU A 134 4.12 -21.30 39.94
C GLU A 134 4.67 -20.95 38.56
N ASN A 135 4.34 -21.74 37.52
CA ASN A 135 4.75 -21.48 36.13
C ASN A 135 4.11 -20.22 35.52
N GLY A 136 3.14 -19.61 36.19
CA GLY A 136 2.45 -18.38 35.84
C GLY A 136 2.93 -17.17 36.66
N TRP A 137 1.99 -16.38 37.17
CA TRP A 137 2.27 -15.21 38.01
C TRP A 137 2.17 -15.49 39.51
N ALA A 138 1.70 -16.68 39.93
CA ALA A 138 1.52 -17.00 41.34
C ALA A 138 2.84 -17.27 42.11
N VAL A 139 3.97 -17.42 41.41
CA VAL A 139 5.32 -17.40 41.98
C VAL A 139 5.71 -16.02 42.54
N HIS A 140 5.18 -14.93 41.95
CA HIS A 140 5.39 -13.54 42.40
C HIS A 140 4.44 -13.13 43.54
N MET A 141 3.79 -14.09 44.22
CA MET A 141 2.78 -13.84 45.26
C MET A 141 2.91 -14.84 46.40
N SER A 142 2.54 -14.43 47.62
CA SER A 142 2.57 -15.28 48.81
C SER A 142 1.23 -15.27 49.57
N GLY A 143 1.01 -16.30 50.38
CA GLY A 143 -0.11 -16.44 51.33
C GLY A 143 -1.46 -15.99 50.78
N PHE A 144 -2.12 -15.07 51.49
CA PHE A 144 -3.46 -14.57 51.13
C PHE A 144 -3.51 -13.87 49.76
N GLN A 145 -2.43 -13.20 49.32
CA GLN A 145 -2.42 -12.56 48.00
C GLN A 145 -2.51 -13.59 46.87
N LYS A 146 -1.78 -14.71 47.02
CA LYS A 146 -1.77 -15.85 46.10
C LYS A 146 -3.13 -16.55 46.08
N PHE A 147 -3.70 -16.85 47.24
CA PHE A 147 -5.06 -17.39 47.37
C PHE A 147 -6.11 -16.50 46.68
N LEU A 148 -6.10 -15.19 46.96
CA LEU A 148 -7.01 -14.21 46.36
C LEU A 148 -6.84 -14.12 44.84
N PHE A 149 -5.62 -14.27 44.33
CA PHE A 149 -5.35 -14.32 42.89
C PHE A 149 -5.91 -15.60 42.25
N GLN A 150 -5.56 -16.76 42.80
CA GLN A 150 -5.97 -18.09 42.33
C GLN A 150 -7.49 -18.28 42.32
N LYS A 151 -8.18 -17.97 43.44
CA LYS A 151 -9.61 -18.26 43.61
C LYS A 151 -10.53 -17.17 43.07
N ILE A 152 -10.12 -15.90 43.12
CA ILE A 152 -11.03 -14.76 42.85
C ILE A 152 -10.57 -13.90 41.67
N LYS A 153 -9.34 -13.34 41.69
CA LYS A 153 -8.92 -12.39 40.63
C LYS A 153 -8.86 -13.06 39.25
N LEU A 154 -8.34 -14.28 39.14
CA LEU A 154 -8.28 -14.99 37.86
C LEU A 154 -9.69 -15.26 37.32
N LYS A 155 -10.62 -15.78 38.12
CA LYS A 155 -12.00 -16.04 37.68
C LYS A 155 -12.74 -14.76 37.28
N LYS A 156 -12.53 -13.64 37.99
CA LYS A 156 -13.04 -12.32 37.56
C LYS A 156 -12.42 -11.85 36.23
N PHE A 157 -11.13 -12.12 36.00
CA PHE A 157 -10.46 -11.78 34.74
C PHE A 157 -10.94 -12.65 33.56
N GLN A 158 -11.16 -13.95 33.76
CA GLN A 158 -11.79 -14.82 32.77
C GLN A 158 -13.21 -14.33 32.41
N GLY A 159 -14.01 -13.95 33.42
CA GLY A 159 -15.33 -13.35 33.21
C GLY A 159 -15.27 -12.05 32.39
N PHE A 160 -14.31 -11.17 32.67
CA PHE A 160 -14.05 -9.97 31.87
C PHE A 160 -13.67 -10.31 30.42
N LEU A 161 -12.82 -11.31 30.18
CA LEU A 161 -12.50 -11.77 28.82
C LEU A 161 -13.75 -12.26 28.08
N LYS A 162 -14.62 -13.06 28.73
CA LYS A 162 -15.91 -13.48 28.14
C LYS A 162 -16.78 -12.29 27.75
N SER A 163 -16.88 -11.26 28.60
CA SER A 163 -17.65 -10.04 28.29
C SER A 163 -17.07 -9.27 27.10
N VAL A 164 -15.74 -9.16 26.98
CA VAL A 164 -15.08 -8.53 25.83
C VAL A 164 -15.34 -9.32 24.54
N LEU A 165 -15.25 -10.65 24.58
CA LEU A 165 -15.52 -11.51 23.44
C LEU A 165 -16.98 -11.47 23.00
N MET A 166 -17.92 -11.40 23.95
CA MET A 166 -19.35 -11.19 23.67
C MET A 166 -19.61 -9.84 22.99
N ALA A 167 -18.90 -8.77 23.38
CA ALA A 167 -18.98 -7.50 22.67
C ALA A 167 -18.36 -7.59 21.25
N GLN A 168 -17.26 -8.32 21.09
CA GLN A 168 -16.49 -8.47 19.84
C GLN A 168 -16.99 -9.58 18.89
N GLY A 169 -18.19 -10.12 19.08
CA GLY A 169 -18.71 -11.22 18.26
C GLY A 169 -18.26 -12.60 18.75
N TYR A 170 -16.95 -12.83 18.89
CA TYR A 170 -16.30 -14.12 19.19
C TYR A 170 -16.91 -14.93 20.35
N GLY A 171 -17.50 -14.28 21.36
CA GLY A 171 -18.16 -14.97 22.47
C GLY A 171 -19.46 -15.71 22.10
N ARG A 172 -20.01 -15.48 20.91
CA ARG A 172 -21.20 -16.18 20.37
C ARG A 172 -20.86 -17.47 19.62
N HIS A 173 -19.59 -17.68 19.29
CA HIS A 173 -19.14 -18.87 18.55
C HIS A 173 -18.96 -20.08 19.46
N SER A 174 -19.02 -21.28 18.88
CA SER A 174 -18.62 -22.48 19.58
C SER A 174 -17.09 -22.56 19.75
N GLU A 175 -16.62 -23.41 20.66
CA GLU A 175 -15.19 -23.71 20.79
C GLU A 175 -14.59 -24.23 19.47
N THR A 176 -15.32 -25.10 18.75
CA THR A 176 -14.89 -25.63 17.46
C THR A 176 -14.88 -24.59 16.34
N GLU A 177 -15.82 -23.64 16.32
CA GLU A 177 -15.79 -22.52 15.37
C GLU A 177 -14.58 -21.60 15.60
N VAL A 178 -14.26 -21.29 16.86
CA VAL A 178 -13.10 -20.46 17.21
C VAL A 178 -11.78 -21.18 16.95
N GLU A 179 -11.71 -22.50 17.19
CA GLU A 179 -10.59 -23.33 16.73
C GLU A 179 -10.43 -23.26 15.20
N GLU A 180 -11.51 -23.39 14.43
CA GLU A 180 -11.45 -23.34 12.96
C GLU A 180 -11.05 -21.97 12.42
N ILE A 181 -11.38 -20.88 13.10
CA ILE A 181 -10.84 -19.54 12.79
C ILE A 181 -9.33 -19.51 13.04
N ALA A 182 -8.87 -19.95 14.23
CA ALA A 182 -7.45 -19.96 14.57
C ALA A 182 -6.62 -20.85 13.62
N LYS A 183 -7.14 -22.01 13.21
CA LYS A 183 -6.50 -22.89 12.22
C LYS A 183 -6.35 -22.18 10.87
N LYS A 184 -7.39 -21.48 10.38
CA LYS A 184 -7.33 -20.72 9.11
C LYS A 184 -6.34 -19.57 9.17
N ASP A 185 -6.30 -18.81 10.27
CA ASP A 185 -5.33 -17.74 10.48
C ASP A 185 -3.89 -18.26 10.50
N LEU A 186 -3.64 -19.37 11.21
CA LEU A 186 -2.32 -20.01 11.27
C LEU A 186 -1.90 -20.61 9.93
N ILE A 187 -2.82 -21.21 9.16
CA ILE A 187 -2.57 -21.68 7.78
C ILE A 187 -2.26 -20.50 6.85
N ALA A 188 -2.96 -19.37 6.97
CA ALA A 188 -2.67 -18.16 6.19
C ALA A 188 -1.29 -17.58 6.50
N LEU A 189 -0.89 -17.55 7.79
CA LEU A 189 0.43 -17.12 8.23
C LEU A 189 1.55 -18.09 7.79
N SER A 190 1.29 -19.39 7.85
CA SER A 190 2.18 -20.44 7.34
C SER A 190 2.38 -20.34 5.82
N THR A 191 1.31 -20.04 5.08
CA THR A 191 1.34 -19.83 3.63
C THR A 191 2.09 -18.54 3.27
N LEU A 192 1.92 -17.46 4.04
CA LEU A 192 2.70 -16.23 3.87
C LEU A 192 4.19 -16.47 4.13
N LEU A 193 4.55 -17.28 5.13
CA LEU A 193 5.93 -17.63 5.43
C LEU A 193 6.55 -18.52 4.34
N GLY A 194 5.86 -19.58 3.94
CA GLY A 194 6.41 -20.62 3.05
C GLY A 194 7.75 -21.14 3.57
N ASP A 195 8.74 -21.23 2.69
CA ASP A 195 10.12 -21.65 3.00
C ASP A 195 11.05 -20.49 3.43
N LYS A 196 10.52 -19.27 3.58
CA LYS A 196 11.34 -18.08 3.89
C LYS A 196 11.80 -18.07 5.36
N ASN A 197 12.93 -17.41 5.61
CA ASN A 197 13.41 -17.19 6.98
C ASN A 197 12.44 -16.32 7.80
N PHE A 198 11.87 -15.30 7.15
CA PHE A 198 10.94 -14.31 7.70
C PHE A 198 9.82 -14.06 6.68
N LEU A 199 8.72 -13.45 7.11
CA LEU A 199 7.49 -13.32 6.31
C LEU A 199 7.71 -12.57 4.99
N PHE A 200 8.66 -11.63 4.95
CA PHE A 200 9.09 -10.91 3.75
C PHE A 200 10.55 -11.22 3.33
N GLY A 201 11.01 -12.45 3.55
CA GLY A 201 12.23 -12.99 2.94
C GLY A 201 13.35 -13.32 3.92
N GLU A 202 14.56 -12.78 3.68
CA GLU A 202 15.77 -13.10 4.46
C GLU A 202 15.88 -12.29 5.77
N PHE A 203 15.11 -11.21 5.91
CA PHE A 203 15.30 -10.22 6.97
C PHE A 203 14.03 -10.04 7.84
N PRO A 204 14.19 -9.84 9.16
CA PRO A 204 13.06 -9.63 10.07
C PRO A 204 12.43 -8.25 9.85
N THR A 205 11.12 -8.19 10.06
CA THR A 205 10.29 -6.99 9.95
C THR A 205 9.47 -6.77 11.22
N THR A 206 8.75 -5.64 11.30
CA THR A 206 7.77 -5.40 12.37
C THR A 206 6.63 -6.44 12.36
N LEU A 207 6.32 -7.05 11.20
CA LEU A 207 5.36 -8.15 11.13
C LEU A 207 5.92 -9.43 11.79
N ASP A 208 7.21 -9.74 11.62
CA ASP A 208 7.82 -10.92 12.25
C ASP A 208 7.87 -10.79 13.78
N ALA A 209 8.17 -9.59 14.30
CA ALA A 209 8.05 -9.30 15.73
C ALA A 209 6.61 -9.43 16.24
N THR A 210 5.63 -9.02 15.42
CA THR A 210 4.20 -9.15 15.71
C THR A 210 3.75 -10.61 15.74
N LEU A 211 4.13 -11.40 14.73
CA LEU A 211 3.83 -12.83 14.66
C LEU A 211 4.46 -13.56 15.83
N PHE A 212 5.76 -13.36 16.09
CA PHE A 212 6.47 -14.05 17.17
C PHE A 212 5.80 -13.82 18.54
N GLY A 213 5.52 -12.56 18.90
CA GLY A 213 4.91 -12.23 20.20
C GLY A 213 3.57 -12.92 20.46
N HIS A 214 2.78 -13.15 19.40
CA HIS A 214 1.48 -13.84 19.45
C HIS A 214 1.60 -15.36 19.32
N LEU A 215 2.41 -15.85 18.39
CA LEU A 215 2.54 -17.27 18.06
C LEU A 215 3.12 -18.09 19.23
N VAL A 216 4.08 -17.54 19.99
CA VAL A 216 4.60 -18.24 21.18
C VAL A 216 3.56 -18.47 22.26
N GLN A 217 2.48 -17.68 22.29
CA GLN A 217 1.38 -17.92 23.22
C GLN A 217 0.69 -19.25 22.91
N PHE A 218 0.64 -19.66 21.64
CA PHE A 218 0.07 -20.94 21.21
C PHE A 218 1.07 -22.11 21.32
N THR A 219 2.37 -21.88 21.08
CA THR A 219 3.37 -22.95 21.19
C THR A 219 3.76 -23.24 22.63
N ASP A 220 4.08 -22.21 23.41
CA ASP A 220 4.80 -22.35 24.67
C ASP A 220 3.85 -22.41 25.88
N THR A 221 2.71 -21.69 25.84
CA THR A 221 1.78 -21.69 26.98
C THR A 221 0.78 -22.86 26.92
N PRO A 222 0.29 -23.36 28.07
CA PRO A 222 -0.85 -24.28 28.09
C PRO A 222 -2.10 -23.59 27.49
N LEU A 223 -2.83 -24.35 26.68
CA LEU A 223 -4.09 -23.96 26.05
C LEU A 223 -5.21 -24.87 26.57
N HIS A 224 -6.45 -24.39 26.55
CA HIS A 224 -7.63 -25.23 26.76
C HIS A 224 -7.91 -26.11 25.53
N SER A 225 -7.82 -25.53 24.32
CA SER A 225 -8.08 -26.26 23.08
C SER A 225 -7.06 -27.38 22.85
N LYS A 226 -7.55 -28.58 22.52
CA LYS A 226 -6.70 -29.75 22.29
C LYS A 226 -6.27 -29.91 20.84
N ALA A 227 -6.89 -29.21 19.88
CA ALA A 227 -6.55 -29.36 18.46
C ALA A 227 -5.42 -28.46 17.97
N ILE A 228 -5.21 -27.27 18.57
CA ILE A 228 -4.31 -26.26 17.99
C ILE A 228 -2.83 -26.67 18.03
N LYS A 229 -2.32 -27.26 19.12
CA LYS A 229 -0.91 -27.72 19.17
C LYS A 229 -0.62 -28.87 18.18
N PRO A 230 -1.42 -29.96 18.13
CA PRO A 230 -1.25 -30.99 17.11
C PRO A 230 -1.37 -30.48 15.66
N MET A 231 -2.18 -29.45 15.41
CA MET A 231 -2.28 -28.80 14.09
C MET A 231 -1.03 -27.97 13.76
N LEU A 232 -0.48 -27.23 14.74
CA LEU A 232 0.79 -26.52 14.57
C LEU A 232 1.94 -27.46 14.17
N GLU A 233 1.99 -28.65 14.78
CA GLU A 233 2.98 -29.69 14.49
C GLU A 233 2.77 -30.37 13.13
N LYS A 234 1.52 -30.75 12.80
CA LYS A 234 1.21 -31.58 11.62
C LYS A 234 0.98 -30.80 10.34
N ASN A 235 0.39 -29.60 10.43
CA ASN A 235 -0.10 -28.85 9.27
C ASN A 235 0.74 -27.61 8.95
N VAL A 236 1.38 -26.98 9.94
CA VAL A 236 2.13 -25.73 9.76
C VAL A 236 3.51 -25.72 10.46
N PRO A 237 4.34 -26.78 10.36
CA PRO A 237 5.62 -26.88 11.09
C PRO A 237 6.64 -25.79 10.75
N ASN A 238 6.50 -25.08 9.62
CA ASN A 238 7.34 -23.93 9.30
C ASN A 238 7.16 -22.77 10.31
N LEU A 239 5.97 -22.63 10.93
CA LEU A 239 5.73 -21.67 12.02
C LEU A 239 6.48 -22.05 13.31
N LEU A 240 6.59 -23.34 13.62
CA LEU A 240 7.42 -23.83 14.74
C LEU A 240 8.91 -23.58 14.48
N ALA A 241 9.37 -23.82 13.25
CA ALA A 241 10.73 -23.50 12.82
C ALA A 241 11.02 -21.98 12.88
N PHE A 242 10.05 -21.14 12.55
CA PHE A 242 10.12 -19.68 12.72
C PHE A 242 10.25 -19.28 14.19
N VAL A 243 9.42 -19.82 15.10
CA VAL A 243 9.55 -19.57 16.55
C VAL A 243 10.94 -19.94 17.07
N LYS A 244 11.44 -21.13 16.71
CA LYS A 244 12.78 -21.59 17.09
C LYS A 244 13.88 -20.63 16.60
N ARG A 245 13.80 -20.22 15.33
CA ARG A 245 14.73 -19.25 14.70
C ARG A 245 14.68 -17.86 15.34
N MET A 246 13.48 -17.39 15.71
CA MET A 246 13.30 -16.11 16.41
C MET A 246 13.89 -16.14 17.82
N LYS A 247 13.69 -17.23 18.58
CA LYS A 247 14.35 -17.43 19.89
C LYS A 247 15.88 -17.43 19.72
N GLN A 248 16.41 -18.33 18.89
CA GLN A 248 17.86 -18.46 18.66
C GLN A 248 18.55 -17.16 18.23
N ARG A 249 17.87 -16.28 17.48
CA ARG A 249 18.47 -15.06 16.91
C ARG A 249 18.30 -13.80 17.76
N PHE A 250 17.21 -13.66 18.52
CA PHE A 250 16.90 -12.43 19.26
C PHE A 250 16.69 -12.65 20.77
N TRP A 251 16.60 -13.91 21.20
CA TRP A 251 16.44 -14.33 22.59
C TRP A 251 17.36 -15.53 22.92
N PRO A 252 18.69 -15.41 22.76
CA PRO A 252 19.63 -16.46 23.17
C PRO A 252 19.61 -16.71 24.70
N ASP A 253 19.03 -15.78 25.44
CA ASP A 253 18.78 -15.74 26.87
C ASP A 253 17.35 -16.20 27.26
N TRP A 254 16.56 -16.74 26.32
CA TRP A 254 15.15 -17.12 26.53
C TRP A 254 14.96 -18.02 27.76
N ASP A 255 15.63 -19.17 27.78
CA ASP A 255 15.47 -20.17 28.83
C ASP A 255 16.05 -19.66 30.17
N THR A 256 17.17 -18.93 30.13
CA THR A 256 17.74 -18.26 31.32
C THR A 256 16.78 -17.24 31.94
N ILE A 257 15.98 -16.52 31.13
CA ILE A 257 14.93 -15.62 31.64
C ILE A 257 13.74 -16.42 32.20
N LEU A 258 13.38 -17.55 31.60
CA LEU A 258 12.34 -18.43 32.15
C LEU A 258 12.74 -18.97 33.53
N ASP A 259 13.95 -19.49 33.68
CA ASP A 259 14.43 -20.10 34.92
C ASP A 259 14.60 -19.06 36.05
N SER A 260 15.30 -17.96 35.76
CA SER A 260 15.62 -16.93 36.76
C SER A 260 14.48 -15.94 37.04
N LEU A 261 13.44 -15.93 36.19
CA LEU A 261 12.40 -14.89 36.11
C LEU A 261 12.95 -13.45 35.97
N ALA A 262 14.23 -13.28 35.60
CA ALA A 262 14.89 -11.99 35.56
C ALA A 262 14.24 -11.06 34.52
N LEU A 263 13.65 -9.95 34.99
CA LEU A 263 13.02 -8.98 34.10
C LEU A 263 14.07 -8.30 33.19
N ASN A 264 15.29 -8.12 33.70
CA ASN A 264 16.48 -7.71 32.95
C ASN A 264 17.63 -8.66 33.35
N PRO A 265 17.99 -9.68 32.55
CA PRO A 265 19.17 -10.49 32.82
C PRO A 265 20.45 -9.65 32.62
N PRO A 266 21.61 -10.06 33.17
CA PRO A 266 22.88 -9.31 33.06
C PRO A 266 23.54 -9.36 31.67
N VAL A 267 22.92 -10.02 30.68
CA VAL A 267 23.42 -10.11 29.30
C VAL A 267 22.58 -9.21 28.40
N PHE A 268 23.24 -8.45 27.51
CA PHE A 268 22.72 -7.28 26.76
C PHE A 268 22.39 -6.04 27.61
N GLY A 269 23.32 -5.07 27.70
CA GLY A 269 22.95 -3.71 28.13
C GLY A 269 24.07 -2.71 28.42
N THR A 270 25.26 -3.14 28.86
CA THR A 270 26.28 -2.24 29.44
C THR A 270 27.29 -1.67 28.45
N GLU A 271 27.62 -2.38 27.37
CA GLU A 271 28.43 -1.86 26.26
C GLU A 271 27.60 -1.73 24.98
N PRO A 272 27.96 -0.80 24.06
CA PRO A 272 27.37 -0.78 22.74
C PRO A 272 27.82 -2.02 21.96
N SER A 273 26.96 -3.04 21.90
CA SER A 273 26.98 -3.93 20.75
C SER A 273 26.97 -3.05 19.50
N LYS A 274 27.91 -3.31 18.58
CA LYS A 274 27.94 -2.60 17.29
C LYS A 274 26.54 -2.71 16.69
N PRO A 275 25.96 -1.64 16.12
CA PRO A 275 24.76 -1.79 15.32
C PRO A 275 25.03 -2.86 14.26
N LEU A 276 23.99 -3.54 13.77
CA LEU A 276 24.08 -4.48 12.65
C LEU A 276 24.27 -3.76 11.30
N ASN A 277 25.23 -2.82 11.31
CA ASN A 277 25.91 -2.24 10.17
C ASN A 277 26.64 -3.37 9.45
N ALA A 278 26.47 -3.40 8.13
CA ALA A 278 26.71 -4.58 7.30
C ALA A 278 25.83 -5.78 7.71
N TRP A 279 24.69 -5.90 7.02
CA TRP A 279 24.22 -7.20 6.55
C TRP A 279 25.29 -7.76 5.59
N ASN A 280 26.41 -8.23 6.14
CA ASN A 280 27.48 -8.83 5.38
C ASN A 280 26.95 -10.11 4.74
N CYS A 281 26.70 -10.06 3.44
CA CYS A 281 26.55 -11.25 2.62
C CYS A 281 27.84 -12.07 2.78
N ASP A 282 27.74 -13.17 3.53
CA ASP A 282 28.84 -14.13 3.69
C ASP A 282 29.03 -14.86 2.36
N LYS A 283 29.85 -14.26 1.48
CA LYS A 283 30.20 -14.78 0.15
C LYS A 283 30.85 -16.17 0.20
N THR A 284 31.22 -16.68 1.38
CA THR A 284 31.74 -18.04 1.55
C THR A 284 30.65 -19.11 1.72
N LYS A 285 29.41 -18.71 2.04
CA LYS A 285 28.29 -19.65 2.33
C LYS A 285 27.19 -19.71 1.27
N CYS A 286 27.35 -19.04 0.14
CA CYS A 286 26.50 -19.28 -1.02
C CYS A 286 26.85 -20.66 -1.62
N GLY A 287 26.12 -21.69 -1.20
CA GLY A 287 26.37 -23.09 -1.60
C GLY A 287 26.39 -23.27 -3.12
N ARG A 288 27.33 -24.08 -3.63
CA ARG A 288 27.55 -24.30 -5.07
C ARG A 288 26.46 -25.18 -5.70
N GLY A 289 25.26 -24.62 -5.89
CA GLY A 289 24.23 -25.18 -6.78
C GLY A 289 24.72 -25.19 -8.23
N ARG A 290 25.39 -26.27 -8.63
CA ARG A 290 25.90 -26.45 -10.00
C ARG A 290 24.74 -26.57 -11.00
N PHE A 291 24.48 -25.52 -11.77
CA PHE A 291 23.98 -25.68 -13.14
C PHE A 291 24.96 -25.04 -14.14
N ARG A 292 25.08 -25.67 -15.31
CA ARG A 292 26.24 -25.56 -16.20
C ARG A 292 26.31 -24.21 -16.90
N ALA A 293 27.34 -23.41 -16.60
CA ALA A 293 27.95 -22.52 -17.58
C ALA A 293 29.02 -23.33 -18.34
N ALA A 294 28.89 -23.47 -19.65
CA ALA A 294 29.90 -24.10 -20.48
C ALA A 294 31.00 -23.07 -20.79
N VAL A 295 32.22 -23.32 -20.32
CA VAL A 295 33.42 -22.55 -20.68
C VAL A 295 34.46 -23.53 -21.22
N PHE A 296 34.80 -23.38 -22.50
CA PHE A 296 35.98 -23.99 -23.09
C PHE A 296 36.73 -22.92 -23.90
N ALA A 297 37.89 -22.52 -23.37
CA ALA A 297 38.89 -21.74 -24.08
C ALA A 297 40.26 -22.33 -23.70
N PRO A 298 40.79 -23.30 -24.46
CA PRO A 298 42.13 -23.81 -24.25
C PRO A 298 43.18 -22.89 -24.89
N THR A 299 44.29 -22.76 -24.20
CA THR A 299 45.50 -22.03 -24.60
C THR A 299 46.15 -22.61 -25.86
N PHE A 300 46.80 -21.75 -26.67
CA PHE A 300 48.15 -22.01 -27.22
C PHE A 300 48.76 -20.71 -27.79
N SER A 301 50.09 -20.67 -27.91
CA SER A 301 50.85 -19.49 -28.40
C SER A 301 51.72 -19.84 -29.61
N ARG A 302 51.85 -18.91 -30.59
CA ARG A 302 52.97 -18.81 -31.56
C ARG A 302 52.89 -17.57 -32.48
N ARG A 303 53.95 -16.75 -32.43
CA ARG A 303 54.72 -16.11 -33.53
C ARG A 303 54.02 -15.46 -34.77
N ARG A 304 54.38 -14.17 -34.99
CA ARG A 304 54.68 -13.44 -36.28
C ARG A 304 53.53 -12.88 -37.17
N PHE A 305 53.71 -11.60 -37.59
CA PHE A 305 53.52 -10.93 -38.93
C PHE A 305 52.31 -11.28 -39.85
N ARG A 306 51.70 -10.41 -40.69
CA ARG A 306 51.84 -9.02 -41.24
C ARG A 306 50.39 -8.46 -41.43
N ALA A 307 50.02 -7.17 -41.37
CA ALA A 307 50.44 -5.93 -42.08
C ALA A 307 49.86 -5.75 -43.52
N VAL A 308 49.76 -4.48 -43.99
CA VAL A 308 49.07 -3.94 -45.21
C VAL A 308 47.57 -3.63 -44.97
N VAL A 309 47.00 -2.41 -44.98
CA VAL A 309 47.31 -1.04 -45.51
C VAL A 309 46.96 -0.77 -46.97
N PHE A 310 45.94 0.07 -47.25
CA PHE A 310 46.03 1.33 -48.01
C PHE A 310 44.69 2.08 -48.12
N ALA A 311 44.76 3.40 -48.29
CA ALA A 311 43.70 4.31 -48.78
C ALA A 311 44.33 5.18 -49.91
N PRO A 312 43.58 5.90 -50.77
CA PRO A 312 43.18 7.27 -50.40
C PRO A 312 41.93 7.89 -51.11
N GLY A 313 41.53 9.09 -50.68
CA GLY A 313 40.82 10.09 -51.50
C GLY A 313 39.28 10.17 -51.35
N SER A 314 38.60 11.32 -51.56
CA SER A 314 39.07 12.70 -51.82
C SER A 314 37.96 13.75 -51.58
N PHE A 315 38.16 14.75 -50.69
CA PHE A 315 37.39 16.01 -50.56
C PHE A 315 35.86 15.88 -50.24
N SER A 316 35.10 16.86 -49.70
CA SER A 316 35.32 17.99 -48.75
C SER A 316 33.92 18.42 -48.20
N ARG A 317 33.55 19.59 -47.60
CA ARG A 317 34.14 20.94 -47.42
C ARG A 317 33.39 21.78 -46.33
N ARG A 318 33.89 21.84 -45.06
CA ARG A 318 33.55 22.87 -44.00
C ARG A 318 32.16 22.75 -43.30
N ARG A 319 31.87 23.28 -42.10
CA ARG A 319 32.56 23.84 -40.87
C ARG A 319 31.46 23.90 -39.75
N PHE A 320 31.65 23.96 -38.43
CA PHE A 320 32.66 24.48 -37.47
C PHE A 320 32.91 23.42 -36.34
N ARG A 321 34.04 23.28 -35.62
CA ARG A 321 34.82 24.17 -34.69
C ARG A 321 34.00 24.67 -33.47
N ALA A 322 34.52 24.68 -32.22
CA ALA A 322 35.90 24.55 -31.72
C ALA A 322 35.99 23.73 -30.39
N ARG A 323 36.98 22.83 -30.25
CA ARG A 323 38.19 22.91 -29.37
C ARG A 323 37.98 23.06 -27.85
N PHE A 324 38.50 22.07 -27.11
CA PHE A 324 38.96 22.19 -25.72
C PHE A 324 40.23 23.07 -25.60
N ILE A 325 40.45 23.63 -24.40
CA ILE A 325 41.74 24.15 -23.90
C ILE A 325 41.94 23.54 -22.50
N PHE A 326 43.20 23.32 -22.08
CA PHE A 326 43.57 22.60 -20.85
C PHE A 326 44.55 23.41 -19.99
N ALA A 327 44.59 23.08 -18.68
CA ALA A 327 45.62 23.47 -17.70
C ALA A 327 45.65 24.98 -17.28
N PRO A 328 46.29 25.35 -16.15
CA PRO A 328 47.07 24.52 -15.21
C PRO A 328 46.53 24.50 -13.76
N ALA A 329 47.14 23.66 -12.92
CA ALA A 329 46.90 23.63 -11.48
C ALA A 329 47.99 24.39 -10.70
N LYS A 330 47.64 25.49 -10.03
CA LYS A 330 48.25 26.00 -8.78
C LYS A 330 47.54 27.26 -8.28
N CYS A 331 46.58 27.09 -7.37
CA CYS A 331 46.19 28.10 -6.38
C CYS A 331 45.32 27.43 -5.30
N ALA A 332 45.96 26.79 -4.32
CA ALA A 332 45.29 26.44 -3.08
C ALA A 332 45.16 27.72 -2.25
N GLY A 333 43.96 28.00 -1.73
CA GLY A 333 43.69 29.18 -0.90
C GLY A 333 42.89 30.28 -1.61
N LEU A 334 41.57 30.05 -1.76
CA LEU A 334 40.55 31.11 -1.74
C LEU A 334 39.17 30.48 -1.45
N PHE A 335 38.95 30.09 -0.19
CA PHE A 335 37.65 29.64 0.31
C PHE A 335 36.70 30.83 0.59
N SER A 336 36.54 31.71 -0.41
CA SER A 336 35.54 32.77 -0.47
C SER A 336 35.39 33.17 -1.95
N GLU A 337 34.19 33.40 -2.51
CA GLU A 337 32.91 33.70 -1.88
C GLU A 337 31.71 32.96 -2.52
N GLN A 338 30.72 32.54 -1.72
CA GLN A 338 29.41 32.16 -2.27
C GLN A 338 28.63 33.35 -2.87
N LYS A 339 29.00 34.60 -2.55
CA LYS A 339 28.37 35.82 -3.08
C LYS A 339 28.58 35.97 -4.59
N CYS A 340 29.82 35.84 -5.08
CA CYS A 340 30.11 35.94 -6.52
C CYS A 340 29.29 34.95 -7.35
N TYR A 341 29.26 33.67 -6.96
CA TYR A 341 28.53 32.63 -7.69
C TYR A 341 27.00 32.89 -7.73
N LYS A 342 26.41 33.30 -6.58
CA LYS A 342 24.99 33.70 -6.52
C LYS A 342 24.69 34.97 -7.35
N THR A 343 25.63 35.89 -7.47
CA THR A 343 25.44 37.17 -8.19
C THR A 343 25.48 36.97 -9.70
N VAL A 344 26.40 36.13 -10.21
CA VAL A 344 26.45 35.77 -11.64
C VAL A 344 25.19 35.04 -12.08
N ILE A 345 24.71 34.06 -11.30
CA ILE A 345 23.45 33.34 -11.58
C ILE A 345 22.24 34.28 -11.51
N LYS A 346 22.21 35.27 -10.60
CA LYS A 346 21.15 36.29 -10.58
C LYS A 346 21.14 37.17 -11.82
N ARG A 347 22.29 37.64 -12.31
CA ARG A 347 22.36 38.51 -13.50
C ARG A 347 21.82 37.80 -14.75
N LEU A 348 22.35 36.62 -15.07
CA LEU A 348 21.94 35.85 -16.26
C LEU A 348 20.43 35.55 -16.27
N ARG A 349 19.83 35.24 -15.12
CA ARG A 349 18.39 35.00 -15.02
C ARG A 349 17.52 36.25 -15.20
N HIS A 350 18.02 37.44 -14.86
CA HIS A 350 17.27 38.69 -15.00
C HIS A 350 17.22 39.21 -16.45
N GLU A 351 18.18 38.82 -17.30
CA GLU A 351 18.26 39.27 -18.69
C GLU A 351 17.45 38.38 -19.66
N GLU A 352 17.38 37.05 -19.41
CA GLU A 352 16.61 36.13 -20.26
C GLU A 352 15.12 35.98 -19.88
N ASN A 353 14.72 36.30 -18.64
CA ASN A 353 13.39 35.97 -18.10
C ASN A 353 12.67 37.18 -17.47
N ALA A 354 12.51 38.25 -18.23
CA ALA A 354 11.46 39.24 -17.94
C ALA A 354 10.08 38.60 -18.23
N PRO A 355 9.16 38.47 -17.25
CA PRO A 355 7.84 37.92 -17.51
C PRO A 355 7.04 38.86 -18.42
N ARG A 356 6.23 38.29 -19.32
CA ARG A 356 5.22 39.06 -20.06
C ARG A 356 4.19 39.63 -19.06
N ALA A 357 3.58 40.76 -19.41
CA ALA A 357 2.53 41.37 -18.59
C ALA A 357 1.38 40.38 -18.32
N GLU A 358 0.87 40.40 -17.10
CA GLU A 358 -0.19 39.51 -16.63
C GLU A 358 -1.50 39.81 -17.38
N PRO A 359 -2.12 38.82 -18.06
CA PRO A 359 -3.32 39.08 -18.86
C PRO A 359 -4.50 39.39 -17.94
N LEU A 360 -5.11 40.58 -18.14
CA LEU A 360 -6.12 41.15 -17.25
C LEU A 360 -7.39 40.30 -17.08
N ASN A 361 -7.67 39.41 -18.04
CA ASN A 361 -8.76 38.44 -18.00
C ASN A 361 -8.50 37.25 -18.94
N LEU A 362 -9.41 36.26 -18.93
CA LEU A 362 -9.33 35.02 -19.70
C LEU A 362 -9.23 35.21 -21.22
N GLU A 363 -9.78 36.30 -21.77
CA GLU A 363 -9.82 36.55 -23.22
C GLU A 363 -8.44 36.93 -23.78
N HIS A 364 -7.52 37.39 -22.92
CA HIS A 364 -6.16 37.82 -23.29
C HIS A 364 -5.09 36.74 -23.05
N LEU A 365 -5.49 35.49 -22.75
CA LEU A 365 -4.56 34.38 -22.46
C LEU A 365 -4.12 33.65 -23.75
N GLU A 366 -3.16 34.23 -24.48
CA GLU A 366 -2.58 33.56 -25.66
C GLU A 366 -1.62 32.41 -25.29
N ILE A 367 -2.10 31.16 -25.41
CA ILE A 367 -1.23 29.97 -25.42
C ILE A 367 -0.42 29.97 -26.72
N PRO A 368 0.94 29.99 -26.71
CA PRO A 368 1.73 30.00 -27.94
C PRO A 368 1.54 28.73 -28.79
N ASN A 369 1.51 28.86 -30.12
CA ASN A 369 1.22 27.75 -31.04
C ASN A 369 2.15 26.52 -30.89
N ALA A 370 3.40 26.74 -30.47
CA ALA A 370 4.37 25.68 -30.19
C ALA A 370 3.96 24.71 -29.05
N TYR A 371 2.91 25.05 -28.28
CA TYR A 371 2.32 24.20 -27.24
C TYR A 371 0.91 23.70 -27.59
N ARG A 372 0.39 24.02 -28.79
CA ARG A 372 -0.95 23.58 -29.27
C ARG A 372 -0.89 22.31 -30.13
N ILE A 373 0.25 22.09 -30.80
CA ILE A 373 0.47 21.00 -31.76
C ILE A 373 1.74 20.24 -31.36
N TYR A 374 1.67 18.91 -31.37
CA TYR A 374 2.81 18.03 -31.15
C TYR A 374 3.14 17.28 -32.44
N LYS A 375 4.39 17.39 -32.90
CA LYS A 375 4.90 16.58 -34.01
C LYS A 375 5.30 15.20 -33.49
N ARG A 376 4.53 14.19 -33.89
CA ARG A 376 4.77 12.79 -33.54
C ARG A 376 5.81 12.14 -34.47
N THR A 377 5.87 12.62 -35.72
CA THR A 377 6.95 12.36 -36.67
C THR A 377 7.31 13.66 -37.42
N GLU A 378 8.21 13.61 -38.40
CA GLU A 378 8.42 14.77 -39.30
C GLU A 378 7.18 15.09 -40.14
N ILE A 379 6.29 14.10 -40.34
CA ILE A 379 5.15 14.14 -41.26
C ILE A 379 3.79 14.21 -40.53
N ASP A 380 3.68 13.63 -39.33
CA ASP A 380 2.45 13.63 -38.51
C ASP A 380 2.47 14.74 -37.45
N GLU A 381 1.47 15.62 -37.54
CA GLU A 381 1.12 16.62 -36.53
C GLU A 381 -0.18 16.23 -35.83
N GLU A 382 -0.10 15.94 -34.53
CA GLU A 382 -1.28 15.71 -33.68
C GLU A 382 -1.56 16.96 -32.84
N GLN A 383 -2.83 17.38 -32.78
CA GLN A 383 -3.25 18.44 -31.86
C GLN A 383 -3.37 17.90 -30.45
N PHE A 384 -3.02 18.71 -29.45
CA PHE A 384 -3.04 18.27 -28.06
C PHE A 384 -4.45 17.83 -27.63
N LEU A 385 -4.56 16.73 -26.87
CA LEU A 385 -5.80 15.97 -26.60
C LEU A 385 -6.85 16.70 -25.71
N VAL A 386 -6.74 18.03 -25.60
CA VAL A 386 -7.67 18.94 -24.93
C VAL A 386 -8.02 20.11 -25.86
N ALA A 387 -8.17 19.83 -27.15
CA ALA A 387 -8.70 20.77 -28.14
C ALA A 387 -10.19 21.04 -27.89
N ASP A 388 -10.45 22.09 -27.13
CA ASP A 388 -11.66 22.92 -27.07
C ASP A 388 -13.00 22.29 -27.55
N THR A 389 -13.73 21.67 -26.62
CA THR A 389 -15.20 21.53 -26.76
C THR A 389 -15.86 22.81 -26.26
N GLY A 390 -15.83 23.84 -27.11
CA GLY A 390 -16.14 25.22 -26.76
C GLY A 390 -17.57 25.49 -26.26
N VAL A 391 -17.78 26.73 -25.80
CA VAL A 391 -19.08 27.18 -25.27
C VAL A 391 -20.11 27.22 -26.39
N PHE A 392 -21.13 26.36 -26.30
CA PHE A 392 -22.29 26.44 -27.19
C PHE A 392 -23.44 27.20 -26.52
N GLN A 393 -23.91 28.28 -27.16
CA GLN A 393 -25.11 28.98 -26.71
C GLN A 393 -26.36 28.26 -27.23
N ILE A 394 -27.26 27.90 -26.30
CA ILE A 394 -28.65 27.58 -26.61
C ILE A 394 -29.51 28.54 -25.79
N GLN A 395 -30.31 29.37 -26.48
CA GLN A 395 -31.26 30.31 -25.87
C GLN A 395 -30.67 31.22 -24.78
N GLY A 396 -29.42 31.69 -24.97
CA GLY A 396 -28.82 32.77 -24.19
C GLY A 396 -28.31 32.40 -22.78
N GLN A 397 -28.24 31.12 -22.41
CA GLN A 397 -27.64 30.70 -21.14
C GLN A 397 -26.33 29.91 -21.34
N ASN A 398 -25.25 30.39 -20.72
CA ASN A 398 -23.95 29.70 -20.70
C ASN A 398 -23.91 28.67 -19.55
N GLY A 399 -23.47 27.45 -19.84
CA GLY A 399 -23.33 26.40 -18.82
C GLY A 399 -22.26 25.36 -19.17
N PRO A 400 -21.43 24.91 -18.20
CA PRO A 400 -20.35 23.96 -18.47
C PRO A 400 -20.87 22.55 -18.72
N GLN A 401 -20.34 21.90 -19.77
CA GLN A 401 -20.67 20.51 -20.11
C GLN A 401 -20.34 19.52 -18.97
N ARG A 402 -21.11 18.43 -18.90
CA ARG A 402 -20.84 17.29 -18.00
C ARG A 402 -20.98 15.97 -18.74
N VAL A 403 -19.91 15.17 -18.77
CA VAL A 403 -19.93 13.80 -19.30
C VAL A 403 -20.37 12.82 -18.20
N TYR A 404 -21.29 11.91 -18.55
CA TYR A 404 -21.81 10.85 -17.68
C TYR A 404 -21.70 9.50 -18.38
N GLY A 405 -21.12 8.51 -17.73
CA GLY A 405 -20.97 7.16 -18.29
C GLY A 405 -22.11 6.22 -17.91
N GLY A 406 -22.82 5.71 -18.93
CA GLY A 406 -23.57 4.43 -18.97
C GLY A 406 -24.52 4.06 -17.81
N LEU A 407 -25.83 4.15 -18.06
CA LEU A 407 -26.89 3.50 -17.25
C LEU A 407 -27.89 2.72 -18.13
N ASP A 408 -28.90 2.10 -17.50
CA ASP A 408 -29.73 1.02 -18.06
C ASP A 408 -30.61 1.49 -19.25
N PRO A 409 -30.68 0.75 -20.37
CA PRO A 409 -31.53 1.10 -21.52
C PRO A 409 -33.02 1.28 -21.20
N ARG A 410 -33.50 0.82 -20.04
CA ARG A 410 -34.91 0.99 -19.63
C ARG A 410 -35.21 2.37 -19.02
N ASP A 411 -34.19 3.19 -18.78
CA ASP A 411 -34.33 4.59 -18.37
C ASP A 411 -34.52 5.57 -19.55
N GLU A 412 -34.57 5.09 -20.80
CA GLU A 412 -34.80 5.89 -22.03
C GLU A 412 -35.98 6.87 -21.95
N ARG A 413 -37.02 6.55 -21.17
CA ARG A 413 -38.18 7.44 -20.95
C ARG A 413 -37.83 8.77 -20.28
N HIS A 414 -36.65 8.89 -19.65
CA HIS A 414 -36.11 10.15 -19.10
C HIS A 414 -35.07 10.84 -20.01
N LEU A 415 -34.76 10.28 -21.18
CA LEU A 415 -33.60 10.71 -22.01
C LEU A 415 -33.97 11.28 -23.40
N ARG A 416 -35.25 11.48 -23.72
CA ARG A 416 -35.63 12.24 -24.92
C ARG A 416 -35.13 13.69 -24.81
N GLY A 417 -34.21 14.08 -25.69
CA GLY A 417 -33.75 15.46 -25.85
C GLY A 417 -32.26 15.73 -25.58
N ARG A 418 -31.38 14.72 -25.52
CA ARG A 418 -29.92 14.93 -25.45
C ARG A 418 -29.18 14.04 -26.45
N ASN A 419 -28.53 14.68 -27.42
CA ASN A 419 -27.60 14.01 -28.33
C ASN A 419 -26.26 13.80 -27.61
N PHE A 420 -25.62 12.66 -27.86
CA PHE A 420 -24.30 12.33 -27.33
C PHE A 420 -23.34 12.12 -28.50
N PHE A 421 -22.16 12.70 -28.44
CA PHE A 421 -21.08 12.39 -29.37
C PHE A 421 -20.17 11.32 -28.77
N ILE A 422 -19.95 10.26 -29.53
CA ILE A 422 -18.87 9.30 -29.34
C ILE A 422 -17.89 9.55 -30.49
N ASP A 423 -16.61 9.63 -30.19
CA ASP A 423 -15.55 9.70 -31.20
C ASP A 423 -15.64 8.48 -32.14
N PRO A 424 -15.77 8.65 -33.47
CA PRO A 424 -15.82 7.54 -34.42
C PRO A 424 -14.63 6.55 -34.34
N ALA A 425 -13.48 6.96 -33.80
CA ALA A 425 -12.34 6.06 -33.58
C ALA A 425 -12.49 5.15 -32.33
N CYS A 426 -13.40 5.46 -31.40
CA CYS A 426 -13.59 4.70 -30.16
C CYS A 426 -14.41 3.42 -30.37
N SER A 427 -13.75 2.25 -30.43
CA SER A 427 -14.47 0.98 -30.52
C SER A 427 -15.25 0.67 -29.22
N VAL A 428 -16.58 0.61 -29.31
CA VAL A 428 -17.45 0.18 -28.20
C VAL A 428 -17.28 -1.32 -27.96
N ARG A 429 -17.17 -1.72 -26.67
CA ARG A 429 -17.06 -3.13 -26.26
C ARG A 429 -17.77 -3.35 -24.93
N TYR A 430 -18.65 -4.35 -24.85
CA TYR A 430 -19.39 -4.66 -23.62
C TYR A 430 -18.51 -5.42 -22.59
N CYS A 431 -19.00 -5.49 -21.35
CA CYS A 431 -18.26 -6.05 -20.21
C CYS A 431 -18.78 -7.44 -19.82
N PHE A 432 -17.90 -8.45 -19.79
CA PHE A 432 -18.28 -9.84 -19.49
C PHE A 432 -18.90 -10.01 -18.09
N PHE A 433 -18.47 -9.21 -17.11
CA PHE A 433 -19.09 -9.17 -15.78
C PHE A 433 -20.57 -8.75 -15.85
N HIS A 434 -20.91 -7.80 -16.71
CA HIS A 434 -22.29 -7.35 -16.89
C HIS A 434 -23.16 -8.37 -17.65
N LEU A 435 -22.60 -9.12 -18.59
CA LEU A 435 -23.26 -10.28 -19.21
C LEU A 435 -23.65 -11.34 -18.16
N VAL A 436 -22.69 -11.76 -17.32
CA VAL A 436 -22.94 -12.73 -16.23
C VAL A 436 -23.91 -12.18 -15.19
N ARG A 437 -23.83 -10.89 -14.86
CA ARG A 437 -24.78 -10.21 -13.95
C ARG A 437 -26.20 -10.21 -14.52
N ASN A 438 -26.37 -9.99 -15.82
CA ASN A 438 -27.67 -10.03 -16.49
C ASN A 438 -28.23 -11.45 -16.58
N MET A 439 -27.43 -12.46 -16.88
CA MET A 439 -27.85 -13.87 -16.79
C MET A 439 -28.34 -14.24 -15.38
N LYS A 440 -27.66 -13.77 -14.32
CA LYS A 440 -28.12 -13.95 -12.93
C LYS A 440 -29.42 -13.20 -12.61
N LYS A 441 -29.69 -12.04 -13.23
CA LYS A 441 -31.01 -11.38 -13.15
C LYS A 441 -32.09 -12.26 -13.79
N GLN A 442 -31.83 -12.86 -14.95
CA GLN A 442 -32.81 -13.71 -15.65
C GLN A 442 -33.12 -15.00 -14.88
N ILE A 443 -32.10 -15.68 -14.33
CA ILE A 443 -32.30 -16.82 -13.42
C ILE A 443 -33.17 -16.45 -12.22
N ARG A 444 -33.04 -15.23 -11.70
CA ARG A 444 -33.91 -14.73 -10.62
C ARG A 444 -35.34 -14.46 -11.10
N ALA A 445 -35.51 -13.82 -12.26
CA ALA A 445 -36.83 -13.52 -12.82
C ALA A 445 -37.67 -14.80 -13.10
N LEU A 446 -37.00 -15.90 -13.46
CA LEU A 446 -37.63 -17.21 -13.68
C LEU A 446 -37.81 -18.03 -12.38
N GLY A 447 -37.51 -17.49 -11.21
CA GLY A 447 -37.59 -18.19 -9.92
C GLY A 447 -36.47 -19.21 -9.64
N LEU A 448 -35.62 -19.49 -10.62
CA LEU A 448 -34.59 -20.55 -10.62
C LEU A 448 -33.38 -20.30 -9.68
N THR A 449 -33.42 -19.24 -8.86
CA THR A 449 -32.34 -18.87 -7.93
C THR A 449 -31.99 -19.98 -6.94
N ARG A 450 -32.98 -20.72 -6.43
CA ARG A 450 -32.74 -21.84 -5.49
C ARG A 450 -31.95 -22.95 -6.20
N VAL A 451 -32.44 -23.41 -7.35
CA VAL A 451 -31.82 -24.47 -8.15
C VAL A 451 -30.38 -24.09 -8.54
N TYR A 452 -30.16 -22.87 -9.04
CA TYR A 452 -28.82 -22.38 -9.38
C TYR A 452 -27.81 -22.36 -8.21
N ASN A 453 -28.30 -22.28 -6.96
CA ASN A 453 -27.44 -22.31 -5.77
C ASN A 453 -27.27 -23.72 -5.18
N THR A 454 -28.17 -24.67 -5.46
CA THR A 454 -28.17 -26.01 -4.84
C THR A 454 -27.77 -27.15 -5.80
N ASP A 455 -27.91 -26.97 -7.11
CA ASP A 455 -27.58 -27.95 -8.14
C ASP A 455 -26.31 -27.50 -8.90
N PRO A 456 -25.16 -28.20 -8.71
CA PRO A 456 -23.92 -27.88 -9.42
C PRO A 456 -24.01 -28.02 -10.94
N ILE A 457 -24.78 -28.99 -11.44
CA ILE A 457 -24.92 -29.31 -12.87
C ILE A 457 -25.77 -28.23 -13.55
N PHE A 458 -26.89 -27.84 -12.93
CA PHE A 458 -27.68 -26.69 -13.37
C PHE A 458 -26.82 -25.41 -13.35
N ALA A 459 -26.05 -25.19 -12.28
CA ALA A 459 -25.18 -24.02 -12.15
C ALA A 459 -24.05 -24.01 -13.19
N GLU A 460 -23.53 -25.16 -13.60
CA GLU A 460 -22.57 -25.31 -14.69
C GLU A 460 -23.20 -25.03 -16.05
N LYS A 461 -24.28 -25.74 -16.40
CA LYS A 461 -25.03 -25.55 -17.66
C LYS A 461 -25.52 -24.10 -17.82
N SER A 462 -25.87 -23.42 -16.73
CA SER A 462 -26.15 -21.97 -16.71
C SER A 462 -24.94 -21.14 -17.18
N LYS A 463 -23.74 -21.40 -16.62
CA LYS A 463 -22.51 -20.67 -16.97
C LYS A 463 -22.10 -20.93 -18.43
N MET A 464 -22.37 -22.12 -18.96
CA MET A 464 -22.08 -22.46 -20.37
C MET A 464 -22.77 -21.51 -21.36
N ILE A 465 -23.97 -21.02 -21.04
CA ILE A 465 -24.66 -19.99 -21.85
C ILE A 465 -23.79 -18.73 -21.94
N THR A 466 -23.28 -18.23 -20.81
CA THR A 466 -22.39 -17.06 -20.81
C THR A 466 -21.01 -17.34 -21.40
N SER A 467 -20.52 -18.60 -21.41
CA SER A 467 -19.20 -18.92 -21.97
C SER A 467 -19.15 -18.87 -23.50
N LEU A 468 -20.29 -18.75 -24.18
CA LEU A 468 -20.36 -18.46 -25.62
C LEU A 468 -19.60 -17.17 -26.00
N ALA A 469 -19.43 -16.22 -25.07
CA ALA A 469 -18.59 -15.04 -25.27
C ALA A 469 -17.09 -15.34 -25.44
N PHE A 470 -16.64 -16.58 -25.19
CA PHE A 470 -15.29 -17.06 -25.48
C PHE A 470 -15.20 -17.85 -26.80
N LEU A 471 -16.25 -17.87 -27.63
CA LEU A 471 -16.17 -18.34 -29.01
C LEU A 471 -15.90 -17.15 -29.96
N PRO A 472 -15.17 -17.37 -31.07
CA PRO A 472 -15.17 -16.41 -32.17
C PRO A 472 -16.58 -16.35 -32.78
N VAL A 473 -17.00 -15.17 -33.25
CA VAL A 473 -18.39 -14.93 -33.69
C VAL A 473 -18.82 -15.89 -34.81
N HIS A 474 -17.92 -16.25 -35.73
CA HIS A 474 -18.22 -17.20 -36.80
C HIS A 474 -18.50 -18.64 -36.33
N HIS A 475 -18.07 -19.03 -35.12
CA HIS A 475 -18.43 -20.33 -34.50
C HIS A 475 -19.62 -20.23 -33.53
N LEU A 476 -20.18 -19.04 -33.31
CA LEU A 476 -21.24 -18.83 -32.32
C LEU A 476 -22.49 -19.69 -32.61
N GLN A 477 -22.91 -19.80 -33.87
CA GLN A 477 -24.07 -20.63 -34.24
C GLN A 477 -23.83 -22.13 -33.98
N ALA A 478 -22.64 -22.65 -34.26
CA ALA A 478 -22.29 -24.03 -33.95
C ALA A 478 -22.28 -24.27 -32.43
N GLY A 479 -21.74 -23.32 -31.66
CA GLY A 479 -21.77 -23.35 -30.19
C GLY A 479 -23.20 -23.28 -29.61
N LEU A 480 -24.08 -22.47 -30.18
CA LEU A 480 -25.50 -22.40 -29.80
C LEU A 480 -26.20 -23.74 -30.04
N ASN A 481 -26.06 -24.32 -31.24
CA ASN A 481 -26.69 -25.60 -31.59
C ASN A 481 -26.20 -26.73 -30.66
N ALA A 482 -24.89 -26.83 -30.44
CA ALA A 482 -24.29 -27.85 -29.58
C ALA A 482 -24.67 -27.67 -28.09
N LEU A 483 -24.80 -26.43 -27.62
CA LEU A 483 -25.24 -26.16 -26.25
C LEU A 483 -26.73 -26.46 -26.06
N GLN A 484 -27.58 -26.08 -27.02
CA GLN A 484 -29.03 -26.32 -26.96
C GLN A 484 -29.34 -27.82 -26.82
N ALA A 485 -28.64 -28.67 -27.58
CA ALA A 485 -28.78 -30.13 -27.51
C ALA A 485 -28.39 -30.74 -26.13
N GLN A 486 -27.73 -29.98 -25.26
CA GLN A 486 -27.31 -30.44 -23.93
C GLN A 486 -27.84 -29.58 -22.76
N LEU A 487 -28.81 -28.69 -23.01
CA LEU A 487 -29.38 -27.82 -21.98
C LEU A 487 -30.62 -28.48 -21.33
N PRO A 488 -30.71 -28.53 -19.99
CA PRO A 488 -31.94 -28.92 -19.30
C PRO A 488 -33.15 -28.06 -19.73
N ALA A 489 -34.34 -28.67 -19.77
CA ALA A 489 -35.60 -27.97 -20.10
C ALA A 489 -35.79 -26.69 -19.27
N GLN A 490 -35.44 -26.75 -17.98
CA GLN A 490 -35.51 -25.63 -17.03
C GLN A 490 -34.66 -24.41 -17.43
N LEU A 491 -33.56 -24.61 -18.18
CA LEU A 491 -32.68 -23.53 -18.63
C LEU A 491 -33.07 -22.95 -20.00
N HIS A 492 -34.05 -23.53 -20.70
CA HIS A 492 -34.49 -23.02 -22.00
C HIS A 492 -34.99 -21.56 -21.90
N GLY A 493 -35.61 -21.15 -20.78
CA GLY A 493 -36.01 -19.75 -20.55
C GLY A 493 -34.85 -18.77 -20.38
N VAL A 494 -33.66 -19.24 -19.94
CA VAL A 494 -32.44 -18.43 -19.83
C VAL A 494 -31.72 -18.38 -21.18
N PHE A 495 -31.67 -19.52 -21.90
CA PHE A 495 -31.07 -19.62 -23.22
C PHE A 495 -31.85 -18.81 -24.27
N ASN A 496 -33.18 -18.90 -24.27
CA ASN A 496 -34.07 -18.10 -25.11
C ASN A 496 -33.87 -16.59 -24.89
N TRP A 497 -33.78 -16.16 -23.63
CA TRP A 497 -33.45 -14.77 -23.30
C TRP A 497 -32.07 -14.35 -23.84
N PHE A 498 -31.07 -15.22 -23.73
CA PHE A 498 -29.74 -14.95 -24.27
C PHE A 498 -29.77 -14.81 -25.80
N LEU A 499 -30.48 -15.70 -26.49
CA LEU A 499 -30.70 -15.62 -27.94
C LEU A 499 -31.31 -14.26 -28.33
N ASP A 500 -32.45 -13.89 -27.72
CA ASP A 500 -33.19 -12.67 -28.06
C ASP A 500 -32.37 -11.38 -27.87
N ASN A 501 -31.47 -11.36 -26.89
CA ASN A 501 -30.75 -10.13 -26.49
C ASN A 501 -29.35 -10.04 -27.12
N TYR A 502 -28.64 -11.16 -27.33
CA TYR A 502 -27.22 -11.15 -27.66
C TYR A 502 -26.87 -11.80 -29.01
N THR A 503 -27.73 -12.65 -29.59
CA THR A 503 -27.41 -13.35 -30.86
C THR A 503 -28.44 -13.14 -31.97
N GLY A 504 -29.68 -12.79 -31.61
CA GLY A 504 -30.83 -12.83 -32.49
C GLY A 504 -31.39 -14.25 -32.65
N ARG A 505 -32.58 -14.34 -33.26
CA ARG A 505 -33.16 -15.60 -33.75
C ARG A 505 -33.59 -15.45 -35.20
N MET A 506 -33.55 -16.55 -35.95
CA MET A 506 -34.43 -16.69 -37.10
C MET A 506 -35.88 -16.83 -36.61
N ARG A 507 -36.81 -16.13 -37.27
CA ARG A 507 -38.25 -16.38 -37.21
C ARG A 507 -38.66 -16.99 -38.54
N PHE A 508 -39.70 -17.82 -38.56
CA PHE A 508 -40.13 -18.53 -39.79
C PHE A 508 -40.32 -17.55 -40.96
N ASN A 509 -39.55 -17.76 -42.04
CA ASN A 509 -39.56 -17.04 -43.31
C ASN A 509 -39.43 -15.50 -43.28
N VAL A 510 -38.97 -14.88 -42.18
CA VAL A 510 -38.64 -13.45 -42.15
C VAL A 510 -37.28 -13.23 -41.47
N ARG A 511 -36.52 -12.24 -41.95
CA ARG A 511 -35.17 -11.82 -41.52
C ARG A 511 -34.86 -12.11 -40.03
N MET A 512 -33.64 -12.59 -39.79
CA MET A 512 -32.97 -12.57 -38.48
C MET A 512 -33.34 -11.32 -37.67
N SER A 513 -33.88 -11.50 -36.47
CA SER A 513 -34.08 -10.38 -35.56
C SER A 513 -32.71 -9.88 -35.10
N ALA A 514 -32.36 -8.63 -35.40
CA ALA A 514 -31.13 -8.03 -34.91
C ALA A 514 -31.09 -8.14 -33.36
N PRO A 515 -29.98 -8.62 -32.76
CA PRO A 515 -29.84 -8.65 -31.32
C PRO A 515 -29.79 -7.23 -30.73
N LEU A 516 -30.16 -7.10 -29.46
CA LEU A 516 -30.03 -5.85 -28.70
C LEU A 516 -28.55 -5.46 -28.47
N PHE A 517 -27.64 -6.43 -28.51
CA PHE A 517 -26.19 -6.24 -28.36
C PHE A 517 -25.43 -7.03 -29.44
N ASP A 518 -24.55 -6.39 -30.19
CA ASP A 518 -23.83 -7.03 -31.31
C ASP A 518 -22.81 -8.09 -30.80
N PRO A 519 -22.82 -9.34 -31.34
CA PRO A 519 -21.82 -10.37 -31.07
C PRO A 519 -20.35 -9.92 -31.12
N HIS A 520 -19.99 -9.00 -32.01
CA HIS A 520 -18.65 -8.45 -32.12
C HIS A 520 -18.29 -7.49 -30.97
N GLU A 521 -19.28 -6.88 -30.32
CA GLU A 521 -19.08 -5.95 -29.20
C GLU A 521 -19.03 -6.67 -27.84
N TRP A 522 -19.82 -7.73 -27.62
CA TRP A 522 -19.82 -8.49 -26.35
C TRP A 522 -18.95 -9.75 -26.33
N SER A 523 -18.51 -10.26 -27.48
CA SER A 523 -17.50 -11.34 -27.49
C SER A 523 -16.19 -10.87 -26.85
N VAL A 524 -15.62 -11.72 -26.01
CA VAL A 524 -14.32 -11.54 -25.36
C VAL A 524 -13.27 -12.52 -25.88
N TYR A 525 -13.56 -13.24 -26.98
CA TYR A 525 -12.60 -14.15 -27.62
C TYR A 525 -11.33 -13.42 -28.04
N GLN A 526 -11.44 -12.38 -28.87
CA GLN A 526 -10.29 -11.63 -29.38
C GLN A 526 -9.50 -10.98 -28.24
N ARG A 527 -10.19 -10.26 -27.34
CA ARG A 527 -9.60 -9.65 -26.12
C ARG A 527 -8.83 -10.66 -25.26
N LYS A 528 -9.27 -11.93 -25.19
CA LYS A 528 -8.57 -12.99 -24.46
C LYS A 528 -7.28 -13.43 -25.17
N LEU A 529 -7.23 -13.42 -26.50
CA LEU A 529 -6.00 -13.65 -27.28
C LEU A 529 -5.02 -12.48 -27.12
N ASP A 530 -5.53 -11.26 -27.28
CA ASP A 530 -4.77 -9.99 -27.18
C ASP A 530 -4.27 -9.69 -25.75
N ARG A 531 -4.68 -10.50 -24.76
CA ARG A 531 -4.50 -10.29 -23.31
C ARG A 531 -5.14 -8.99 -22.78
N ALA A 532 -6.01 -8.36 -23.57
CA ALA A 532 -6.72 -7.14 -23.24
C ALA A 532 -7.77 -7.37 -22.13
N ASP A 533 -8.09 -6.32 -21.40
CA ASP A 533 -9.02 -6.39 -20.28
C ASP A 533 -10.43 -6.83 -20.70
N ARG A 534 -10.95 -7.85 -19.99
CA ARG A 534 -12.32 -8.38 -20.16
C ARG A 534 -13.36 -7.70 -19.26
N THR A 535 -12.92 -6.79 -18.40
CA THR A 535 -13.74 -6.04 -17.43
C THR A 535 -13.23 -4.62 -17.28
N ASN A 536 -14.13 -3.65 -17.19
CA ASN A 536 -13.84 -2.25 -16.86
C ASN A 536 -13.41 -2.03 -15.38
N ASN A 537 -13.14 -3.10 -14.62
CA ASN A 537 -12.85 -3.05 -13.18
C ASN A 537 -11.69 -2.12 -12.82
N PHE A 538 -10.63 -2.06 -13.64
CA PHE A 538 -9.48 -1.17 -13.41
C PHE A 538 -9.86 0.30 -13.61
N ALA A 539 -10.55 0.65 -14.69
CA ALA A 539 -11.08 1.99 -14.92
C ALA A 539 -12.08 2.40 -13.82
N GLU A 540 -13.02 1.52 -13.44
CA GLU A 540 -13.92 1.81 -12.31
C GLU A 540 -13.17 1.95 -10.98
N ALA A 541 -12.10 1.18 -10.73
CA ALA A 541 -11.29 1.30 -9.51
C ALA A 541 -10.50 2.61 -9.48
N PHE A 542 -9.95 3.02 -10.63
CA PHE A 542 -9.28 4.30 -10.85
C PHE A 542 -10.24 5.46 -10.64
N HIS A 543 -11.39 5.50 -11.33
CA HIS A 543 -12.42 6.53 -11.12
C HIS A 543 -12.94 6.53 -9.68
N ARG A 544 -13.23 5.37 -9.06
CA ARG A 544 -13.62 5.32 -7.63
C ARG A 544 -12.51 5.74 -6.67
N LYS A 545 -11.23 5.72 -7.08
CA LYS A 545 -10.11 6.28 -6.29
C LYS A 545 -10.06 7.79 -6.46
N LEU A 546 -10.14 8.32 -7.70
CA LEU A 546 -10.24 9.76 -7.94
C LEU A 546 -11.48 10.38 -7.29
N GLN A 547 -12.67 9.81 -7.45
CA GLN A 547 -13.92 10.31 -6.82
C GLN A 547 -13.80 10.49 -5.30
N ARG A 548 -13.01 9.63 -4.63
CA ARG A 548 -12.70 9.72 -3.19
C ARG A 548 -11.59 10.72 -2.84
N GLN A 549 -10.60 10.94 -3.70
CA GLN A 549 -9.53 11.92 -3.46
C GLN A 549 -9.90 13.36 -3.88
N PHE A 550 -10.72 13.51 -4.92
CA PHE A 550 -11.20 14.78 -5.45
C PHE A 550 -12.62 15.15 -4.97
N SER A 551 -13.16 14.39 -4.01
CA SER A 551 -14.47 14.61 -3.34
C SER A 551 -15.61 15.01 -4.29
N CYS A 552 -15.67 14.37 -5.47
CA CYS A 552 -16.64 14.69 -6.51
C CYS A 552 -17.13 13.43 -7.23
N THR A 553 -18.42 13.41 -7.57
CA THR A 553 -19.05 12.31 -8.33
C THR A 553 -18.62 12.28 -9.80
N HIS A 554 -18.34 13.46 -10.39
CA HIS A 554 -17.89 13.61 -11.77
C HIS A 554 -16.63 14.47 -11.81
N GLN A 555 -15.52 13.90 -12.27
CA GLN A 555 -14.35 14.67 -12.68
C GLN A 555 -14.60 15.25 -14.08
N THR A 556 -14.56 16.58 -14.20
CA THR A 556 -14.11 17.24 -15.42
C THR A 556 -12.63 17.57 -15.25
N ILE A 557 -11.90 17.80 -16.35
CA ILE A 557 -10.51 18.27 -16.26
C ILE A 557 -10.43 19.61 -15.51
N TRP A 558 -11.42 20.48 -15.69
CA TRP A 558 -11.63 21.69 -14.91
C TRP A 558 -11.72 21.43 -13.41
N ARG A 559 -12.51 20.44 -12.96
CA ARG A 559 -12.62 20.13 -11.52
C ARG A 559 -11.35 19.51 -10.94
N PHE A 560 -10.56 18.81 -11.75
CA PHE A 560 -9.22 18.35 -11.36
C PHE A 560 -8.25 19.54 -11.20
N ILE A 561 -8.24 20.46 -12.18
CA ILE A 561 -7.49 21.72 -12.14
C ILE A 561 -7.90 22.57 -10.94
N ASP A 562 -9.19 22.78 -10.70
CA ASP A 562 -9.71 23.58 -9.58
C ASP A 562 -9.36 22.95 -8.22
N THR A 563 -9.39 21.62 -8.10
CA THR A 563 -8.90 20.96 -6.88
C THR A 563 -7.40 21.20 -6.70
N ILE A 564 -6.58 21.08 -7.75
CA ILE A 564 -5.15 21.43 -7.69
C ILE A 564 -4.96 22.91 -7.31
N ARG A 565 -5.73 23.83 -7.88
CA ARG A 565 -5.73 25.27 -7.54
C ARG A 565 -6.16 25.53 -6.10
N SER A 566 -7.07 24.73 -5.54
CA SER A 566 -7.50 24.83 -4.13
C SER A 566 -6.43 24.35 -3.15
N TYR A 567 -5.73 23.26 -3.46
CA TYR A 567 -4.56 22.80 -2.70
C TYR A 567 -3.38 23.77 -2.83
N LEU A 568 -3.19 24.38 -4.01
CA LEU A 568 -2.24 25.47 -4.23
C LEU A 568 -2.59 26.75 -3.45
N PHE A 569 -3.87 27.10 -3.32
CA PHE A 569 -4.27 28.26 -2.53
C PHE A 569 -3.80 28.17 -1.07
N ALA A 570 -3.65 26.94 -0.56
CA ALA A 570 -3.08 26.62 0.75
C ALA A 570 -1.53 26.56 0.78
N THR A 571 -0.82 26.96 -0.29
CA THR A 571 0.66 27.04 -0.36
C THR A 571 1.22 28.30 -1.06
N LEU A 572 0.41 29.08 -1.78
CA LEU A 572 0.86 30.27 -2.54
C LEU A 572 0.65 31.59 -1.78
N SER A 573 1.73 32.35 -1.51
CA SER A 573 1.75 33.44 -0.52
C SER A 573 0.91 34.68 -0.83
N ASN A 574 0.55 34.93 -2.08
CA ASN A 574 -0.09 36.19 -2.49
C ASN A 574 -1.61 36.22 -2.28
N THR A 575 -2.21 35.08 -1.90
CA THR A 575 -3.64 34.94 -1.62
C THR A 575 -4.04 35.64 -0.32
N GLU A 576 -5.31 36.03 -0.20
CA GLU A 576 -5.83 36.65 1.03
C GLU A 576 -5.69 35.73 2.26
N MET A 577 -5.83 34.41 2.05
CA MET A 577 -5.57 33.39 3.08
C MET A 577 -4.15 33.53 3.66
N TRP A 578 -3.13 33.62 2.81
CA TRP A 578 -1.74 33.72 3.27
C TRP A 578 -1.41 35.09 3.88
N ARG A 579 -2.04 36.17 3.43
CA ARG A 579 -1.99 37.47 4.13
C ARG A 579 -2.62 37.39 5.53
N GLY A 580 -3.65 36.56 5.70
CA GLY A 580 -4.24 36.24 7.00
C GLY A 580 -3.31 35.40 7.89
N VAL A 581 -2.69 34.36 7.33
CA VAL A 581 -1.72 33.49 8.04
C VAL A 581 -0.48 34.27 8.47
N ASP A 582 0.07 35.13 7.61
CA ASP A 582 1.21 36.00 7.97
C ASP A 582 0.83 36.98 9.10
N LYS A 583 -0.34 37.63 9.04
CA LYS A 583 -0.87 38.45 10.16
C LYS A 583 -1.02 37.67 11.47
N LEU A 584 -1.36 36.37 11.42
CA LEU A 584 -1.39 35.52 12.61
C LEU A 584 0.02 35.23 13.13
N PHE A 585 1.00 34.92 12.27
CA PHE A 585 2.39 34.75 12.68
C PHE A 585 2.98 36.04 13.25
N ALA A 586 2.74 37.20 12.64
CA ALA A 586 3.11 38.51 13.17
C ALA A 586 2.59 38.70 14.61
N LYS A 587 1.31 38.38 14.86
CA LYS A 587 0.70 38.45 16.19
C LYS A 587 1.28 37.45 17.20
N TYR A 588 1.53 36.20 16.81
CA TYR A 588 1.96 35.15 17.74
C TYR A 588 3.47 35.13 18.00
N GLU A 589 4.29 35.45 17.00
CA GLU A 589 5.76 35.46 17.10
C GLU A 589 6.34 36.87 17.37
N LYS A 590 5.50 37.90 17.44
CA LYS A 590 5.88 39.33 17.59
C LYS A 590 6.76 39.84 16.43
N LEU A 591 6.41 39.47 15.21
CA LEU A 591 7.06 39.95 13.98
C LEU A 591 6.22 41.06 13.31
N GLU A 592 6.82 41.83 12.40
CA GLU A 592 6.07 42.73 11.52
C GLU A 592 5.22 41.95 10.51
N VAL A 593 4.13 42.56 10.03
CA VAL A 593 3.32 41.98 8.95
C VAL A 593 4.11 41.98 7.65
N GLY A 594 4.20 40.82 7.00
CA GLY A 594 5.02 40.51 5.85
C GLY A 594 6.39 39.90 6.21
N GLU A 595 6.85 40.02 7.46
CA GLU A 595 8.20 39.60 7.84
C GLU A 595 8.34 38.07 7.90
N LYS A 596 7.30 37.35 8.31
CA LYS A 596 7.30 35.87 8.24
C LYS A 596 7.39 35.40 6.79
N THR A 597 6.65 36.04 5.88
CA THR A 597 6.72 35.77 4.43
C THR A 597 8.10 36.06 3.85
N ARG A 598 8.75 37.17 4.24
CA ARG A 598 10.15 37.47 3.86
C ARG A 598 11.13 36.40 4.35
N GLN A 599 11.02 35.98 5.62
CA GLN A 599 11.88 34.94 6.20
C GLN A 599 11.77 33.61 5.45
N VAL A 600 10.54 33.15 5.14
CA VAL A 600 10.33 31.94 4.34
C VAL A 600 10.90 32.13 2.92
N THR A 601 10.65 33.27 2.28
CA THR A 601 11.18 33.59 0.94
C THR A 601 12.71 33.54 0.88
N ASN A 602 13.39 34.01 1.92
CA ASN A 602 14.85 34.00 2.03
C ASN A 602 15.46 32.58 2.21
N LEU A 603 14.65 31.60 2.63
CA LEU A 603 15.07 30.19 2.74
C LEU A 603 14.91 29.41 1.42
N LEU A 604 14.10 29.90 0.48
CA LEU A 604 13.90 29.26 -0.82
C LEU A 604 15.03 29.62 -1.80
N PRO A 605 15.75 28.65 -2.40
CA PRO A 605 16.84 28.96 -3.34
C PRO A 605 16.44 29.75 -4.59
N ILE A 606 15.17 29.70 -5.01
CA ILE A 606 14.63 30.55 -6.08
C ILE A 606 14.44 32.04 -5.67
N GLY A 607 14.42 32.34 -4.37
CA GLY A 607 14.34 33.71 -3.83
C GLY A 607 12.97 34.39 -3.99
N ARG A 608 11.93 33.63 -4.35
CA ARG A 608 10.51 34.05 -4.33
C ARG A 608 9.64 32.88 -3.84
N MET A 609 8.44 33.19 -3.37
CA MET A 609 7.40 32.17 -3.18
C MET A 609 6.92 31.65 -4.54
N GLY A 610 6.30 30.47 -4.52
CA GLY A 610 5.68 29.89 -5.72
C GLY A 610 4.48 30.70 -6.22
N VAL A 611 4.14 30.50 -7.50
CA VAL A 611 2.88 30.88 -8.14
C VAL A 611 2.22 29.63 -8.75
N ALA A 612 1.00 29.71 -9.28
CA ALA A 612 0.30 28.52 -9.79
C ALA A 612 0.95 27.98 -11.08
N GLU A 613 1.57 28.88 -11.84
CA GLU A 613 2.23 28.69 -13.11
C GLU A 613 3.49 27.81 -12.97
N ASP A 614 4.12 27.82 -11.79
CA ASP A 614 5.29 26.98 -11.50
C ASP A 614 4.97 25.48 -11.59
N LEU A 615 3.72 25.07 -11.32
CA LEU A 615 3.31 23.66 -11.46
C LEU A 615 3.13 23.23 -12.91
N VAL A 616 2.94 24.15 -13.86
CA VAL A 616 2.52 23.81 -15.23
C VAL A 616 3.54 22.89 -15.91
N GLY A 617 4.84 23.17 -15.77
CA GLY A 617 5.89 22.31 -16.33
C GLY A 617 5.90 20.89 -15.74
N ALA A 618 5.66 20.75 -14.43
CA ALA A 618 5.59 19.45 -13.77
C ALA A 618 4.30 18.68 -14.13
N ALA A 619 3.18 19.38 -14.27
CA ALA A 619 1.91 18.81 -14.70
C ALA A 619 1.96 18.33 -16.16
N VAL A 620 2.57 19.12 -17.06
CA VAL A 620 2.81 18.72 -18.46
C VAL A 620 3.75 17.53 -18.54
N PHE A 621 4.85 17.52 -17.79
CA PHE A 621 5.76 16.37 -17.73
C PHE A 621 5.03 15.08 -17.32
N LEU A 622 4.29 15.11 -16.20
CA LEU A 622 3.51 13.97 -15.67
C LEU A 622 2.27 13.60 -16.51
N ALA A 623 1.95 14.37 -17.56
CA ALA A 623 0.90 14.08 -18.54
C ALA A 623 1.46 13.69 -19.92
N SER A 624 2.78 13.49 -20.03
CA SER A 624 3.49 13.19 -21.28
C SER A 624 4.24 11.86 -21.20
N GLU A 625 4.52 11.25 -22.36
CA GLU A 625 5.28 10.00 -22.49
C GLU A 625 6.68 10.07 -21.85
N ALA A 626 7.24 11.27 -21.67
CA ALA A 626 8.49 11.48 -20.93
C ALA A 626 8.40 11.03 -19.44
N SER A 627 7.19 10.78 -18.94
CA SER A 627 6.91 10.24 -17.60
C SER A 627 6.53 8.75 -17.56
N ASP A 628 6.53 8.03 -18.70
CA ASP A 628 6.05 6.63 -18.78
C ASP A 628 6.77 5.66 -17.81
N TYR A 629 8.06 5.87 -17.55
CA TYR A 629 8.84 5.06 -16.61
C TYR A 629 8.78 5.57 -15.16
N VAL A 630 8.07 6.68 -14.91
CA VAL A 630 8.11 7.46 -13.66
C VAL A 630 6.96 7.03 -12.74
N VAL A 631 6.96 5.77 -12.34
CA VAL A 631 5.87 5.15 -11.57
C VAL A 631 6.07 5.33 -10.06
N GLY A 632 5.19 6.13 -9.44
CA GLY A 632 5.10 6.27 -7.97
C GLY A 632 6.07 7.26 -7.32
N GLN A 633 6.88 7.98 -8.10
CA GLN A 633 7.73 9.06 -7.62
C GLN A 633 6.90 10.31 -7.28
N THR A 634 7.37 11.13 -6.33
CA THR A 634 6.79 12.45 -6.01
C THR A 634 7.76 13.54 -6.41
N PHE A 635 7.31 14.51 -7.21
CA PHE A 635 8.09 15.69 -7.59
C PHE A 635 7.69 16.88 -6.71
N ASN A 636 8.66 17.45 -6.00
CA ASN A 636 8.48 18.71 -5.27
C ASN A 636 8.63 19.86 -6.27
N VAL A 637 7.71 20.81 -6.23
CA VAL A 637 7.80 22.08 -6.97
C VAL A 637 7.70 23.20 -5.93
N ASP A 638 8.84 23.47 -5.30
CA ASP A 638 8.92 24.21 -4.03
C ASP A 638 10.00 25.31 -4.03
N GLY A 639 10.41 25.78 -5.21
CA GLY A 639 11.49 26.76 -5.35
C GLY A 639 12.89 26.21 -5.03
N GLY A 640 13.05 24.89 -4.93
CA GLY A 640 14.31 24.22 -4.59
C GLY A 640 14.51 24.03 -3.09
N SER A 641 13.45 24.08 -2.28
CA SER A 641 13.54 23.77 -0.84
C SER A 641 13.95 22.31 -0.60
N ARG A 642 13.70 21.45 -1.60
CA ARG A 642 14.11 20.04 -1.66
C ARG A 642 14.78 19.71 -2.99
N LEU A 643 15.54 18.63 -2.99
CA LEU A 643 15.98 17.93 -4.20
C LEU A 643 14.91 16.91 -4.61
N ASN A 644 14.82 16.64 -5.92
CA ASN A 644 13.92 15.66 -6.54
C ASN A 644 14.68 14.43 -7.03
#